data_AF-L5KE24-F1
#
_entry.id   AF-L5KE24-F1
#
_cell.length_a   1.000
_cell.length_b   1.000
_cell.length_c   1.000
_cell.angle_alpha   90.00
_cell.angle_beta   90.00
_cell.angle_gamma   90.00
#
_symmetry.space_group_name_H-M   'P 1'
#
loop_
_entity.id
_entity.type
_entity.pdbx_description
1 polymer ?
#
loop_
_entity_poly.entity_id
_entity_poly.type
_entity_poly.pdbx_seq_one_letter_code
_entity_poly.pdbx_strand_id
1 'polypeptide(L)'
;MEPIVISAKTMLESAGGLIQTARALAVNPRDPPRWSVLAGHSRTVSDSIKKLITSMRDKAPGQLECEAAIAALNSCLRDLDQASLAAVSQQLAPREGISQEALHTQMLTAVQEISHLIEPLASAARAEASQLGHKVSQMAQYFEPLTLAAVGAASKTLSHPQQMALLDQTKTLAESALQLLYTAKEAGGNPKQAAHTQEALEEAVQMMTEAVEDLTTTLNEAASAAGVVGGMVDSITQAINQLDEGPMGEPEGSFVDYQTTMVRTAKAIAVTVQEMVTKSNTSPEELGPLANQLTSDYGRLASQAKPAAVAAENEEIGAHIKHRVQELGHGCSALVTKAGALQCSPSDAYTKKELIECARRVSEKVSHVLAALQAGNRGTQACITAASAVSGIIADLDTTIMFATAGTLNREGAETFADHREGILKTAKVLVEDTKVLVQNAAGSQEKLAQAAQSSVATITRLADVVKLGAASLGAEDPETQVVLINAVKDVAKALGDLISATKAAAGKVGDDPAVWQLKNSAKVMVTNVTSLLKTVKAVEDEATKGTRALEATTEHIRQELAVFCSPEPPAKTSTPEDFIRMTKGITMATAKAVAAGNSCRQEDVIATANLSRRAIADMLRACKEAAYHPEVAPDVRLRALRYGRECANGYLELLDHVLLTLQKPSPELKQQLTGHSKRVAGSVTELIQAAEAMKGTEWVDPEDPTVIAENELLGAAAAIEAAAKKLEQLKPRAKPKEADESLNFEEQILEAAKSIAAATSALVKAASAAQRELVAQGKVGAIPANALDDGQWSQGLISAARMVAAATNNLCEAANAAVQGHASQEKLISSAKQVAASTAQLLVACKVKADQDSEAMKRLQAAGNAVKRASDNLVKAAQKAAAFEDQENETVVVKEKMVGGIAQIIAAQEEMLRKERELEEARKKLAQIRQQQYKFLPSELRDEH
;
A
#
# COMPACT_ATOMS: atom_id res chain seq x y z
N MET A 1 -31.13 -33.96 -30.95
CA MET A 1 -31.86 -33.61 -32.20
C MET A 1 -33.01 -34.55 -32.54
N GLU A 2 -32.85 -35.88 -32.44
CA GLU A 2 -33.87 -36.85 -32.88
C GLU A 2 -35.28 -36.68 -32.27
N PRO A 3 -35.46 -36.39 -30.96
CA PRO A 3 -36.79 -36.14 -30.38
C PRO A 3 -37.50 -34.88 -30.90
N ILE A 4 -36.72 -33.86 -31.28
CA ILE A 4 -37.22 -32.60 -31.88
C ILE A 4 -37.72 -32.91 -33.29
N VAL A 5 -36.97 -33.69 -34.05
CA VAL A 5 -37.34 -34.12 -35.42
C VAL A 5 -38.58 -35.02 -35.41
N ILE A 6 -38.70 -35.92 -34.44
CA ILE A 6 -39.89 -36.78 -34.29
C ILE A 6 -41.14 -35.92 -34.03
N SER A 7 -41.07 -35.00 -33.07
CA SER A 7 -42.21 -34.12 -32.73
C SER A 7 -42.60 -33.20 -33.91
N ALA A 8 -41.61 -32.70 -34.66
CA ALA A 8 -41.85 -31.91 -35.86
C ALA A 8 -42.48 -32.73 -37.01
N LYS A 9 -42.03 -33.97 -37.23
CA LYS A 9 -42.63 -34.88 -38.23
C LYS A 9 -44.09 -35.21 -37.88
N THR A 10 -44.37 -35.58 -36.62
CA THR A 10 -45.74 -35.87 -36.16
C THR A 10 -46.66 -34.65 -36.29
N MET A 11 -46.14 -33.44 -36.06
CA MET A 11 -46.88 -32.20 -36.29
C MET A 11 -47.24 -32.01 -37.78
N LEU A 12 -46.30 -32.25 -38.70
CA LEU A 12 -46.54 -32.16 -40.15
C LEU A 12 -47.57 -33.20 -40.63
N GLU A 13 -47.46 -34.45 -40.17
CA GLU A 13 -48.42 -35.52 -40.48
C GLU A 13 -49.83 -35.17 -40.01
N SER A 14 -49.94 -34.67 -38.78
CA SER A 14 -51.23 -34.28 -38.18
C SER A 14 -51.85 -33.06 -38.87
N ALA A 15 -51.02 -32.08 -39.26
CA ALA A 15 -51.46 -30.92 -40.04
C ALA A 15 -51.92 -31.32 -41.46
N GLY A 16 -51.24 -32.28 -42.10
CA GLY A 16 -51.66 -32.85 -43.37
C GLY A 16 -53.06 -33.48 -43.30
N GLY A 17 -53.29 -34.30 -42.27
CA GLY A 17 -54.62 -34.88 -41.99
C GLY A 17 -55.69 -33.82 -41.73
N LEU A 18 -55.37 -32.80 -40.93
CA LEU A 18 -56.26 -31.67 -40.63
C LEU A 18 -56.72 -30.96 -41.92
N ILE A 19 -55.79 -30.63 -42.83
CA ILE A 19 -56.09 -29.93 -44.08
C ILE A 19 -56.96 -30.80 -45.01
N GLN A 20 -56.69 -32.10 -45.09
CA GLN A 20 -57.51 -33.03 -45.90
C GLN A 20 -58.95 -33.12 -45.36
N THR A 21 -59.11 -33.17 -44.04
CA THR A 21 -60.44 -33.22 -43.41
C THR A 21 -61.17 -31.88 -43.57
N ALA A 22 -60.46 -30.76 -43.44
CA ALA A 22 -60.98 -29.42 -43.68
C ALA A 22 -61.44 -29.24 -45.14
N ARG A 23 -60.70 -29.77 -46.12
CA ARG A 23 -61.12 -29.79 -47.54
C ARG A 23 -62.45 -30.52 -47.73
N ALA A 24 -62.64 -31.66 -47.05
CA ALA A 24 -63.89 -32.40 -47.11
C ALA A 24 -65.07 -31.66 -46.43
N LEU A 25 -64.79 -30.91 -45.35
CA LEU A 25 -65.77 -30.05 -44.68
C LEU A 25 -66.11 -28.78 -45.46
N ALA A 26 -65.19 -28.25 -46.28
CA ALA A 26 -65.47 -27.14 -47.19
C ALA A 26 -66.51 -27.53 -48.26
N VAL A 27 -66.56 -28.82 -48.64
CA VAL A 27 -67.55 -29.37 -49.56
C VAL A 27 -68.86 -29.73 -48.83
N ASN A 28 -68.78 -30.24 -47.59
CA ASN A 28 -69.96 -30.56 -46.78
C ASN A 28 -69.82 -30.01 -45.34
N PRO A 29 -70.36 -28.81 -45.04
CA PRO A 29 -70.17 -28.15 -43.75
C PRO A 29 -70.94 -28.79 -42.58
N ARG A 30 -71.93 -29.64 -42.84
CA ARG A 30 -72.83 -30.22 -41.82
C ARG A 30 -72.60 -31.72 -41.61
N ASP A 31 -71.34 -32.14 -41.52
CA ASP A 31 -70.94 -33.55 -41.30
C ASP A 31 -70.36 -33.73 -39.87
N PRO A 32 -71.17 -34.15 -38.88
CA PRO A 32 -70.74 -34.24 -37.49
C PRO A 32 -69.56 -35.21 -37.26
N PRO A 33 -69.51 -36.42 -37.86
CA PRO A 33 -68.33 -37.28 -37.79
C PRO A 33 -67.04 -36.59 -38.27
N ARG A 34 -67.08 -35.85 -39.39
CA ARG A 34 -65.89 -35.15 -39.90
C ARG A 34 -65.42 -34.00 -39.01
N TRP A 35 -66.34 -33.28 -38.37
CA TRP A 35 -65.99 -32.29 -37.34
C TRP A 35 -65.31 -32.93 -36.13
N SER A 36 -65.73 -34.14 -35.74
CA SER A 36 -65.06 -34.90 -34.66
C SER A 36 -63.62 -35.30 -35.06
N VAL A 37 -63.41 -35.77 -36.29
CA VAL A 37 -62.08 -36.11 -36.82
C VAL A 37 -61.18 -34.86 -36.92
N LEU A 38 -61.71 -33.73 -37.39
CA LEU A 38 -60.99 -32.45 -37.44
C LEU A 38 -60.55 -31.99 -36.04
N ALA A 39 -61.43 -32.12 -35.04
CA ALA A 39 -61.10 -31.83 -33.64
C ALA A 39 -60.02 -32.78 -33.09
N GLY A 40 -60.05 -34.05 -33.50
CA GLY A 40 -59.01 -35.04 -33.20
C GLY A 40 -57.64 -34.60 -33.75
N HIS A 41 -57.56 -34.28 -35.04
CA HIS A 41 -56.32 -33.80 -35.66
C HIS A 41 -55.81 -32.50 -35.03
N SER A 42 -56.69 -31.57 -34.69
CA SER A 42 -56.32 -30.32 -33.99
C SER A 42 -55.71 -30.58 -32.61
N ARG A 43 -56.26 -31.56 -31.86
CA ARG A 43 -55.69 -31.99 -30.58
C ARG A 43 -54.30 -32.59 -30.75
N THR A 44 -54.10 -33.47 -31.74
CA THR A 44 -52.79 -34.07 -32.03
C THR A 44 -51.74 -33.02 -32.44
N VAL A 45 -52.13 -32.01 -33.23
CA VAL A 45 -51.26 -30.87 -33.55
C VAL A 45 -50.88 -30.12 -32.27
N SER A 46 -51.86 -29.80 -31.42
CA SER A 46 -51.63 -29.08 -30.15
C SER A 46 -50.69 -29.84 -29.21
N ASP A 47 -50.88 -31.16 -29.08
CA ASP A 47 -50.03 -32.01 -28.23
C ASP A 47 -48.61 -32.16 -28.81
N SER A 48 -48.47 -32.21 -30.14
CA SER A 48 -47.18 -32.24 -30.82
C SER A 48 -46.42 -30.92 -30.64
N ILE A 49 -47.12 -29.78 -30.68
CA ILE A 49 -46.55 -28.46 -30.39
C ILE A 49 -46.05 -28.39 -28.94
N LYS A 50 -46.85 -28.84 -27.96
CA LYS A 50 -46.43 -28.89 -26.55
C LYS A 50 -45.19 -29.75 -26.37
N LYS A 51 -45.17 -30.97 -26.96
CA LYS A 51 -44.02 -31.87 -26.92
C LYS A 51 -42.78 -31.30 -27.59
N LEU A 52 -42.95 -30.56 -28.70
CA LEU A 52 -41.86 -29.89 -29.40
C LEU A 52 -41.28 -28.76 -28.54
N ILE A 53 -42.12 -27.91 -27.93
CA ILE A 53 -41.70 -26.85 -27.00
C ILE A 53 -40.94 -27.42 -25.81
N THR A 54 -41.46 -28.48 -25.17
CA THR A 54 -40.78 -29.17 -24.08
C THR A 54 -39.45 -29.78 -24.53
N SER A 55 -39.40 -30.43 -25.70
CA SER A 55 -38.16 -31.02 -26.23
C SER A 55 -37.11 -29.98 -26.61
N MET A 56 -37.53 -28.79 -27.06
CA MET A 56 -36.62 -27.68 -27.34
C MET A 56 -36.08 -27.03 -26.06
N ARG A 57 -36.79 -27.15 -24.92
CA ARG A 57 -36.35 -26.68 -23.60
C ARG A 57 -35.44 -27.69 -22.92
N ASP A 58 -35.87 -28.94 -22.83
CA ASP A 58 -35.23 -29.97 -21.98
C ASP A 58 -34.12 -30.73 -22.71
N LYS A 59 -34.05 -30.62 -24.04
CA LYS A 59 -33.02 -31.27 -24.87
C LYS A 59 -32.31 -30.28 -25.80
N ALA A 60 -32.25 -29.03 -25.36
CA ALA A 60 -31.42 -28.01 -25.99
C ALA A 60 -29.93 -28.42 -25.92
N PRO A 61 -29.10 -27.97 -26.87
CA PRO A 61 -27.65 -28.16 -26.79
C PRO A 61 -27.11 -27.67 -25.44
N GLY A 62 -26.32 -28.49 -24.76
CA GLY A 62 -25.68 -28.17 -23.48
C GLY A 62 -26.45 -28.55 -22.22
N GLN A 63 -27.76 -28.81 -22.29
CA GLN A 63 -28.56 -29.14 -21.09
C GLN A 63 -28.23 -30.51 -20.49
N LEU A 64 -28.03 -31.53 -21.33
CA LEU A 64 -27.68 -32.89 -20.89
C LEU A 64 -26.27 -32.93 -20.29
N GLU A 65 -25.35 -32.20 -20.91
CA GLU A 65 -23.98 -32.06 -20.45
C GLU A 65 -23.93 -31.33 -19.10
N CYS A 66 -24.74 -30.29 -18.89
CA CYS A 66 -24.90 -29.65 -17.58
C CYS A 66 -25.42 -30.62 -16.51
N GLU A 67 -26.40 -31.46 -16.83
CA GLU A 67 -26.94 -32.46 -15.88
C GLU A 67 -25.90 -33.51 -15.49
N ALA A 68 -25.11 -33.98 -16.46
CA ALA A 68 -24.02 -34.92 -16.21
C ALA A 68 -22.92 -34.26 -15.33
N ALA A 69 -22.54 -33.03 -15.64
CA ALA A 69 -21.57 -32.26 -14.87
C ALA A 69 -22.02 -32.00 -13.42
N ILE A 70 -23.30 -31.64 -13.22
CA ILE A 70 -23.92 -31.47 -11.89
C ILE A 70 -23.87 -32.79 -11.11
N ALA A 71 -24.16 -33.93 -11.74
CA ALA A 71 -24.08 -35.23 -11.08
C ALA A 71 -22.64 -35.58 -10.66
N ALA A 72 -21.65 -35.26 -11.50
CA ALA A 72 -20.23 -35.45 -11.20
C ALA A 72 -19.76 -34.61 -10.01
N LEU A 73 -20.10 -33.32 -9.98
CA LEU A 73 -19.78 -32.43 -8.84
C LEU A 73 -20.46 -32.88 -7.55
N ASN A 74 -21.71 -33.32 -7.60
CA ASN A 74 -22.38 -33.89 -6.44
C ASN A 74 -21.70 -35.17 -5.93
N SER A 75 -21.05 -35.95 -6.79
CA SER A 75 -20.22 -37.07 -6.36
C SER A 75 -18.97 -36.61 -5.64
N CYS A 76 -18.26 -35.66 -6.24
CA CYS A 76 -17.06 -35.05 -5.66
C CYS A 76 -17.35 -34.44 -4.27
N LEU A 77 -18.47 -33.74 -4.10
CA LEU A 77 -18.89 -33.19 -2.81
C LEU A 77 -19.13 -34.26 -1.74
N ARG A 78 -19.74 -35.40 -2.11
CA ARG A 78 -19.92 -36.53 -1.17
C ARG A 78 -18.57 -37.13 -0.76
N ASP A 79 -17.62 -37.22 -1.68
CA ASP A 79 -16.29 -37.74 -1.39
C ASP A 79 -15.54 -36.79 -0.44
N LEU A 80 -15.66 -35.48 -0.64
CA LEU A 80 -15.11 -34.46 0.26
C LEU A 80 -15.79 -34.50 1.65
N ASP A 81 -17.11 -34.63 1.74
CA ASP A 81 -17.82 -34.74 3.03
C ASP A 81 -17.37 -35.98 3.82
N GLN A 82 -17.19 -37.12 3.14
CA GLN A 82 -16.67 -38.33 3.77
C GLN A 82 -15.22 -38.16 4.21
N ALA A 83 -14.39 -37.51 3.40
CA ALA A 83 -13.00 -37.22 3.75
C ALA A 83 -12.90 -36.25 4.93
N SER A 84 -13.72 -35.19 4.97
CA SER A 84 -13.78 -34.25 6.09
C SER A 84 -14.22 -34.94 7.38
N LEU A 85 -15.23 -35.81 7.31
CA LEU A 85 -15.66 -36.61 8.47
C LEU A 85 -14.54 -37.55 8.97
N ALA A 86 -13.82 -38.19 8.05
CA ALA A 86 -12.69 -39.07 8.37
C ALA A 86 -11.46 -38.28 8.88
N ALA A 87 -11.23 -37.06 8.39
CA ALA A 87 -10.16 -36.18 8.83
C ALA A 87 -10.42 -35.67 10.25
N VAL A 88 -11.64 -35.22 10.55
CA VAL A 88 -12.07 -34.81 11.90
C VAL A 88 -11.91 -35.94 12.91
N SER A 89 -12.20 -37.19 12.51
CA SER A 89 -12.01 -38.36 13.38
C SER A 89 -10.59 -38.92 13.40
N GLN A 90 -9.65 -38.32 12.64
CA GLN A 90 -8.27 -38.79 12.43
C GLN A 90 -8.19 -40.24 11.92
N GLN A 91 -9.20 -40.67 11.16
CA GLN A 91 -9.29 -42.00 10.55
C GLN A 91 -9.02 -41.98 9.03
N LEU A 92 -8.71 -40.81 8.47
CA LEU A 92 -8.37 -40.68 7.06
C LEU A 92 -7.03 -41.37 6.77
N ALA A 93 -7.09 -42.53 6.09
CA ALA A 93 -5.92 -43.33 5.78
C ALA A 93 -4.98 -42.58 4.80
N PRO A 94 -3.68 -42.42 5.15
CA PRO A 94 -2.70 -41.81 4.26
C PRO A 94 -2.55 -42.59 2.96
N ARG A 95 -2.54 -41.88 1.82
CA ARG A 95 -2.30 -42.52 0.52
C ARG A 95 -0.81 -42.78 0.30
N GLU A 96 -0.38 -44.03 0.52
CA GLU A 96 0.99 -44.47 0.29
C GLU A 96 1.25 -44.74 -1.20
N GLY A 97 2.29 -44.11 -1.77
CA GLY A 97 2.68 -44.28 -3.18
C GLY A 97 2.81 -42.98 -3.99
N ILE A 98 2.32 -41.86 -3.46
CA ILE A 98 2.48 -40.52 -4.07
C ILE A 98 3.01 -39.52 -3.05
N SER A 99 3.92 -38.62 -3.44
CA SER A 99 4.46 -37.59 -2.55
C SER A 99 3.43 -36.48 -2.30
N GLN A 100 3.55 -35.77 -1.17
CA GLN A 100 2.68 -34.62 -0.87
C GLN A 100 2.89 -33.49 -1.90
N GLU A 101 4.13 -33.31 -2.35
CA GLU A 101 4.50 -32.34 -3.39
C GLU A 101 3.85 -32.66 -4.74
N ALA A 102 3.83 -33.94 -5.13
CA ALA A 102 3.18 -34.38 -6.37
C ALA A 102 1.66 -34.15 -6.30
N LEU A 103 1.04 -34.39 -5.14
CA LEU A 103 -0.37 -34.11 -4.92
C LEU A 103 -0.66 -32.60 -4.99
N HIS A 104 0.12 -31.76 -4.31
CA HIS A 104 -0.05 -30.30 -4.39
C HIS A 104 0.13 -29.78 -5.81
N THR A 105 1.09 -30.31 -6.56
CA THR A 105 1.31 -29.94 -7.97
C THR A 105 0.11 -30.32 -8.84
N GLN A 106 -0.42 -31.55 -8.67
CA GLN A 106 -1.63 -31.99 -9.37
C GLN A 106 -2.84 -31.12 -9.06
N MET A 107 -3.04 -30.75 -7.78
CA MET A 107 -4.11 -29.85 -7.38
C MET A 107 -3.95 -28.47 -8.02
N LEU A 108 -2.75 -27.88 -7.96
CA LEU A 108 -2.48 -26.57 -8.52
C LEU A 108 -2.75 -26.53 -10.03
N THR A 109 -2.29 -27.54 -10.78
CA THR A 109 -2.56 -27.64 -12.22
C THR A 109 -4.06 -27.77 -12.49
N ALA A 110 -4.79 -28.58 -11.73
CA ALA A 110 -6.24 -28.71 -11.91
C ALA A 110 -6.99 -27.40 -11.62
N VAL A 111 -6.62 -26.68 -10.56
CA VAL A 111 -7.21 -25.38 -10.20
C VAL A 111 -6.90 -24.31 -11.25
N GLN A 112 -5.71 -24.31 -11.84
CA GLN A 112 -5.35 -23.41 -12.95
C GLN A 112 -6.18 -23.69 -14.20
N GLU A 113 -6.33 -24.96 -14.58
CA GLU A 113 -7.17 -25.35 -15.73
C GLU A 113 -8.64 -25.00 -15.51
N ILE A 114 -9.15 -25.18 -14.28
CA ILE A 114 -10.48 -24.72 -13.86
C ILE A 114 -10.59 -23.20 -14.03
N SER A 115 -9.62 -22.43 -13.53
CA SER A 115 -9.59 -20.97 -13.64
C SER A 115 -9.69 -20.49 -15.09
N HIS A 116 -8.90 -21.08 -16.01
CA HIS A 116 -8.91 -20.74 -17.44
C HIS A 116 -10.25 -21.01 -18.13
N LEU A 117 -11.09 -21.87 -17.57
CA LEU A 117 -12.39 -22.22 -18.13
C LEU A 117 -13.56 -21.40 -17.58
N ILE A 118 -13.39 -20.63 -16.49
CA ILE A 118 -14.46 -19.83 -15.88
C ILE A 118 -15.02 -18.82 -16.87
N GLU A 119 -14.16 -17.95 -17.42
CA GLU A 119 -14.58 -16.88 -18.33
C GLU A 119 -15.14 -17.40 -19.66
N PRO A 120 -14.50 -18.39 -20.34
CA PRO A 120 -15.09 -19.04 -21.50
C PRO A 120 -16.45 -19.70 -21.22
N LEU A 121 -16.64 -20.30 -20.04
CA LEU A 121 -17.91 -20.91 -19.65
C LEU A 121 -18.99 -19.83 -19.43
N ALA A 122 -18.66 -18.74 -18.74
CA ALA A 122 -19.57 -17.62 -18.55
C ALA A 122 -20.00 -17.00 -19.88
N SER A 123 -19.06 -16.78 -20.80
CA SER A 123 -19.35 -16.29 -22.15
C SER A 123 -20.26 -17.24 -22.94
N ALA A 124 -19.97 -18.54 -22.90
CA ALA A 124 -20.82 -19.55 -23.54
C ALA A 124 -22.23 -19.61 -22.94
N ALA A 125 -22.35 -19.45 -21.62
CA ALA A 125 -23.64 -19.39 -20.91
C ALA A 125 -24.47 -18.16 -21.29
N ARG A 126 -23.84 -17.03 -21.64
CA ARG A 126 -24.51 -15.80 -22.09
C ARG A 126 -25.00 -15.87 -23.53
N ALA A 127 -24.21 -16.47 -24.43
CA ALA A 127 -24.40 -16.26 -25.87
C ALA A 127 -24.38 -17.52 -26.76
N GLU A 128 -23.81 -18.64 -26.31
CA GLU A 128 -23.51 -19.79 -27.17
C GLU A 128 -23.95 -21.14 -26.57
N ALA A 129 -25.23 -21.47 -26.74
CA ALA A 129 -25.81 -22.74 -26.26
C ALA A 129 -25.06 -23.98 -26.77
N SER A 130 -24.46 -23.92 -27.97
CA SER A 130 -23.68 -25.01 -28.54
C SER A 130 -22.32 -25.23 -27.90
N GLN A 131 -21.70 -24.18 -27.35
CA GLN A 131 -20.40 -24.28 -26.65
C GLN A 131 -20.58 -24.55 -25.16
N LEU A 132 -21.73 -24.17 -24.58
CA LEU A 132 -22.03 -24.38 -23.17
C LEU A 132 -21.80 -25.82 -22.73
N GLY A 133 -22.36 -26.80 -23.45
CA GLY A 133 -22.21 -28.22 -23.13
C GLY A 133 -20.75 -28.71 -23.14
N HIS A 134 -19.94 -28.18 -24.04
CA HIS A 134 -18.52 -28.52 -24.13
C HIS A 134 -17.74 -27.95 -22.95
N LYS A 135 -17.98 -26.68 -22.60
CA LYS A 135 -17.30 -25.99 -21.49
C LYS A 135 -17.67 -26.58 -20.13
N VAL A 136 -18.93 -26.92 -19.89
CA VAL A 136 -19.33 -27.57 -18.62
C VAL A 136 -18.73 -28.97 -18.47
N SER A 137 -18.62 -29.73 -19.56
CA SER A 137 -18.00 -31.06 -19.55
C SER A 137 -16.49 -30.95 -19.28
N GLN A 138 -15.81 -30.00 -19.92
CA GLN A 138 -14.39 -29.72 -19.66
C GLN A 138 -14.17 -29.28 -18.22
N MET A 139 -15.04 -28.43 -17.67
CA MET A 139 -14.92 -27.97 -16.28
C MET A 139 -15.06 -29.15 -15.29
N ALA A 140 -16.12 -29.96 -15.44
CA ALA A 140 -16.42 -31.05 -14.52
C ALA A 140 -15.34 -32.14 -14.50
N GLN A 141 -14.64 -32.38 -15.61
CA GLN A 141 -13.62 -33.44 -15.70
C GLN A 141 -12.40 -33.19 -14.78
N TYR A 142 -12.15 -31.94 -14.37
CA TYR A 142 -11.03 -31.59 -13.49
C TYR A 142 -11.34 -31.81 -12.01
N PHE A 143 -12.62 -31.88 -11.62
CA PHE A 143 -13.00 -31.99 -10.21
C PHE A 143 -12.76 -33.37 -9.60
N GLU A 144 -12.98 -34.45 -10.36
CA GLU A 144 -12.70 -35.82 -9.88
C GLU A 144 -11.20 -36.05 -9.55
N PRO A 145 -10.23 -35.71 -10.42
CA PRO A 145 -8.82 -35.80 -10.05
C PRO A 145 -8.43 -34.79 -8.96
N LEU A 146 -9.04 -33.59 -8.93
CA LEU A 146 -8.79 -32.59 -7.90
C LEU A 146 -9.22 -33.07 -6.51
N THR A 147 -10.42 -33.65 -6.35
CA THR A 147 -10.89 -34.18 -5.06
C THR A 147 -10.03 -35.35 -4.61
N LEU A 148 -9.70 -36.27 -5.51
CA LEU A 148 -8.83 -37.39 -5.20
C LEU A 148 -7.43 -36.94 -4.74
N ALA A 149 -6.89 -35.89 -5.35
CA ALA A 149 -5.62 -35.28 -4.95
C ALA A 149 -5.74 -34.52 -3.62
N ALA A 150 -6.82 -33.77 -3.40
CA ALA A 150 -7.09 -33.05 -2.16
C ALA A 150 -7.21 -33.98 -0.95
N VAL A 151 -7.99 -35.06 -1.09
CA VAL A 151 -8.12 -36.09 -0.04
C VAL A 151 -6.77 -36.76 0.21
N GLY A 152 -6.00 -37.05 -0.84
CA GLY A 152 -4.63 -37.56 -0.73
C GLY A 152 -3.71 -36.61 0.04
N ALA A 153 -3.72 -35.32 -0.26
CA ALA A 153 -2.88 -34.32 0.41
C ALA A 153 -3.31 -34.11 1.87
N ALA A 154 -4.61 -34.01 2.12
CA ALA A 154 -5.19 -33.90 3.46
C ALA A 154 -4.83 -35.13 4.33
N SER A 155 -4.85 -36.34 3.76
CA SER A 155 -4.49 -37.57 4.48
C SER A 155 -3.03 -37.61 4.96
N LYS A 156 -2.15 -36.81 4.34
CA LYS A 156 -0.72 -36.73 4.65
C LYS A 156 -0.35 -35.45 5.42
N THR A 157 -1.29 -34.56 5.63
CA THR A 157 -1.07 -33.28 6.30
C THR A 157 -1.06 -33.47 7.81
N LEU A 158 0.03 -33.05 8.48
CA LEU A 158 0.21 -33.24 9.92
C LEU A 158 -0.57 -32.24 10.77
N SER A 159 -0.77 -31.03 10.25
CA SER A 159 -1.49 -29.95 10.91
C SER A 159 -2.99 -30.10 10.69
N HIS A 160 -3.74 -30.41 11.75
CA HIS A 160 -5.19 -30.59 11.67
C HIS A 160 -5.93 -29.34 11.14
N PRO A 161 -5.58 -28.10 11.53
CA PRO A 161 -6.18 -26.90 10.93
C PRO A 161 -5.93 -26.79 9.41
N GLN A 162 -4.72 -27.09 8.94
CA GLN A 162 -4.39 -27.04 7.50
C GLN A 162 -5.07 -28.16 6.73
N GLN A 163 -5.17 -29.34 7.33
CA GLN A 163 -5.89 -30.49 6.77
C GLN A 163 -7.36 -30.16 6.51
N MET A 164 -8.03 -29.54 7.49
CA MET A 164 -9.43 -29.14 7.35
C MET A 164 -9.60 -27.98 6.36
N ALA A 165 -8.75 -26.95 6.45
CA ALA A 165 -8.80 -25.82 5.53
C ALA A 165 -8.69 -26.26 4.06
N LEU A 166 -7.81 -27.21 3.74
CA LEU A 166 -7.66 -27.73 2.37
C LEU A 166 -8.94 -28.42 1.86
N LEU A 167 -9.58 -29.24 2.70
CA LEU A 167 -10.82 -29.93 2.34
C LEU A 167 -11.99 -28.95 2.22
N ASP A 168 -12.10 -28.00 3.15
CA ASP A 168 -13.16 -26.99 3.17
C ASP A 168 -13.05 -26.07 1.95
N GLN A 169 -11.86 -25.58 1.60
CA GLN A 169 -11.67 -24.75 0.40
C GLN A 169 -11.92 -25.53 -0.90
N THR A 170 -11.49 -26.80 -0.98
CA THR A 170 -11.80 -27.65 -2.14
C THR A 170 -13.31 -27.87 -2.28
N LYS A 171 -14.01 -28.00 -1.14
CA LYS A 171 -15.47 -28.08 -1.09
C LYS A 171 -16.12 -26.78 -1.54
N THR A 172 -15.68 -25.63 -1.03
CA THR A 172 -16.15 -24.31 -1.46
C THR A 172 -15.98 -24.13 -2.97
N LEU A 173 -14.84 -24.51 -3.54
CA LEU A 173 -14.63 -24.46 -5.00
C LEU A 173 -15.63 -25.34 -5.77
N ALA A 174 -15.91 -26.55 -5.28
CA ALA A 174 -16.90 -27.45 -5.88
C ALA A 174 -18.35 -26.92 -5.74
N GLU A 175 -18.69 -26.28 -4.62
CA GLU A 175 -20.00 -25.63 -4.40
C GLU A 175 -20.17 -24.39 -5.30
N SER A 176 -19.15 -23.55 -5.43
CA SER A 176 -19.15 -22.40 -6.35
C SER A 176 -19.27 -22.86 -7.80
N ALA A 177 -18.55 -23.92 -8.20
CA ALA A 177 -18.68 -24.51 -9.54
C ALA A 177 -20.07 -25.09 -9.78
N LEU A 178 -20.67 -25.72 -8.77
CA LEU A 178 -22.04 -26.24 -8.85
C LEU A 178 -23.05 -25.11 -9.03
N GLN A 179 -22.89 -24.00 -8.31
CA GLN A 179 -23.72 -22.81 -8.47
C GLN A 179 -23.56 -22.19 -9.87
N LEU A 180 -22.33 -22.11 -10.39
CA LEU A 180 -22.08 -21.67 -11.76
C LEU A 180 -22.73 -22.59 -12.80
N LEU A 181 -22.73 -23.91 -12.59
CA LEU A 181 -23.44 -24.84 -13.47
C LEU A 181 -24.96 -24.68 -13.41
N TYR A 182 -25.55 -24.40 -12.24
CA TYR A 182 -26.97 -24.13 -12.13
C TYR A 182 -27.37 -22.85 -12.88
N THR A 183 -26.65 -21.76 -12.68
CA THR A 183 -26.91 -20.49 -13.37
C THR A 183 -26.62 -20.59 -14.86
N ALA A 184 -25.57 -21.30 -15.27
CA ALA A 184 -25.26 -21.54 -16.67
C ALA A 184 -26.30 -22.45 -17.36
N LYS A 185 -26.82 -23.49 -16.66
CA LYS A 185 -27.93 -24.33 -17.13
C LYS A 185 -29.20 -23.50 -17.31
N GLU A 186 -29.50 -22.61 -16.36
CA GLU A 186 -30.64 -21.71 -16.44
C GLU A 186 -30.49 -20.71 -17.60
N ALA A 187 -29.31 -20.11 -17.76
CA ALA A 187 -28.98 -19.18 -18.84
C ALA A 187 -28.99 -19.83 -20.25
N GLY A 188 -28.61 -21.10 -20.33
CA GLY A 188 -28.78 -21.93 -21.53
C GLY A 188 -28.16 -21.37 -22.82
N GLY A 189 -27.22 -20.43 -22.74
CA GLY A 189 -26.62 -19.77 -23.91
C GLY A 189 -27.57 -18.82 -24.65
N ASN A 190 -28.57 -18.24 -23.97
CA ASN A 190 -29.58 -17.40 -24.58
C ASN A 190 -29.29 -15.89 -24.36
N PRO A 191 -28.96 -15.12 -25.42
CA PRO A 191 -28.65 -13.70 -25.29
C PRO A 191 -29.87 -12.82 -24.99
N LYS A 192 -31.10 -13.38 -25.05
CA LYS A 192 -32.36 -12.65 -24.76
C LYS A 192 -32.89 -12.90 -23.35
N GLN A 193 -32.08 -13.49 -22.46
CA GLN A 193 -32.54 -13.81 -21.12
C GLN A 193 -32.68 -12.58 -20.22
N ALA A 194 -33.43 -12.72 -19.13
CA ALA A 194 -33.72 -11.63 -18.22
C ALA A 194 -32.48 -11.26 -17.40
N ALA A 195 -32.32 -9.95 -17.10
CA ALA A 195 -31.15 -9.39 -16.41
C ALA A 195 -30.79 -10.13 -15.10
N HIS A 196 -31.78 -10.54 -14.30
CA HIS A 196 -31.53 -11.27 -13.05
C HIS A 196 -30.73 -12.57 -13.20
N THR A 197 -30.87 -13.28 -14.34
CA THR A 197 -30.08 -14.50 -14.61
C THR A 197 -28.65 -14.19 -15.03
N GLN A 198 -28.41 -13.01 -15.61
CA GLN A 198 -27.06 -12.53 -15.93
C GLN A 198 -26.35 -12.06 -14.65
N GLU A 199 -27.05 -11.35 -13.78
CA GLU A 199 -26.55 -10.96 -12.45
C GLU A 199 -26.18 -12.18 -11.61
N ALA A 200 -27.06 -13.20 -11.56
CA ALA A 200 -26.77 -14.46 -10.85
C ALA A 200 -25.60 -15.25 -11.45
N LEU A 201 -25.42 -15.18 -12.78
CA LEU A 201 -24.27 -15.79 -13.45
C LEU A 201 -22.97 -15.04 -13.09
N GLU A 202 -22.99 -13.72 -13.05
CA GLU A 202 -21.84 -12.89 -12.66
C GLU A 202 -21.46 -13.09 -11.19
N GLU A 203 -22.45 -13.19 -10.30
CA GLU A 203 -22.23 -13.54 -8.90
C GLU A 203 -21.59 -14.94 -8.76
N ALA A 204 -22.05 -15.93 -9.53
CA ALA A 204 -21.47 -17.26 -9.54
C ALA A 204 -20.03 -17.30 -10.09
N VAL A 205 -19.73 -16.49 -11.11
CA VAL A 205 -18.36 -16.31 -11.64
C VAL A 205 -17.45 -15.70 -10.57
N GLN A 206 -17.92 -14.68 -9.85
CA GLN A 206 -17.16 -14.06 -8.77
C GLN A 206 -16.89 -15.06 -7.64
N MET A 207 -17.91 -15.77 -7.15
CA MET A 207 -17.76 -16.81 -6.12
C MET A 207 -16.77 -17.91 -6.52
N MET A 208 -16.75 -18.29 -7.81
CA MET A 208 -15.82 -19.30 -8.31
C MET A 208 -14.40 -18.76 -8.42
N THR A 209 -14.24 -17.50 -8.81
CA THR A 209 -12.93 -16.84 -8.90
C THR A 209 -12.30 -16.68 -7.52
N GLU A 210 -13.07 -16.25 -6.52
CA GLU A 210 -12.64 -16.15 -5.13
C GLU A 210 -12.20 -17.52 -4.57
N ALA A 211 -13.00 -18.56 -4.80
CA ALA A 211 -12.67 -19.91 -4.35
C ALA A 211 -11.40 -20.49 -5.02
N VAL A 212 -11.14 -20.13 -6.29
CA VAL A 212 -9.90 -20.47 -6.99
C VAL A 212 -8.71 -19.75 -6.35
N GLU A 213 -8.84 -18.47 -6.03
CA GLU A 213 -7.78 -17.66 -5.40
C GLU A 213 -7.42 -18.19 -4.00
N ASP A 214 -8.42 -18.50 -3.18
CA ASP A 214 -8.25 -19.04 -1.82
C ASP A 214 -7.47 -20.37 -1.83
N LEU A 215 -7.89 -21.30 -2.68
CA LEU A 215 -7.26 -22.61 -2.79
C LEU A 215 -5.85 -22.51 -3.39
N THR A 216 -5.66 -21.66 -4.40
CA THR A 216 -4.35 -21.40 -5.00
C THR A 216 -3.37 -20.84 -3.99
N THR A 217 -3.82 -19.89 -3.15
CA THR A 217 -2.99 -19.27 -2.11
C THR A 217 -2.55 -20.32 -1.08
N THR A 218 -3.49 -21.12 -0.59
CA THR A 218 -3.22 -22.17 0.40
C THR A 218 -2.24 -23.23 -0.12
N LEU A 219 -2.39 -23.66 -1.38
CA LEU A 219 -1.50 -24.63 -2.02
C LEU A 219 -0.09 -24.06 -2.21
N ASN A 220 0.02 -22.81 -2.66
CA ASN A 220 1.31 -22.15 -2.86
C ASN A 220 2.05 -21.88 -1.54
N GLU A 221 1.34 -21.51 -0.48
CA GLU A 221 1.92 -21.37 0.87
C GLU A 221 2.42 -22.70 1.42
N ALA A 222 1.66 -23.79 1.22
CA ALA A 222 2.08 -25.12 1.63
C ALA A 222 3.30 -25.62 0.84
N ALA A 223 3.37 -25.34 -0.46
CA ALA A 223 4.53 -25.66 -1.31
C ALA A 223 5.78 -24.83 -0.93
N SER A 224 5.57 -23.54 -0.67
CA SER A 224 6.57 -22.58 -0.19
C SER A 224 7.22 -23.03 1.12
N ALA A 225 6.42 -23.48 2.09
CA ALA A 225 6.93 -23.98 3.38
C ALA A 225 7.84 -25.20 3.21
N ALA A 226 7.63 -26.01 2.16
CA ALA A 226 8.43 -27.18 1.84
C ALA A 226 9.63 -26.87 0.92
N GLY A 227 9.80 -25.63 0.44
CA GLY A 227 10.83 -25.26 -0.53
C GLY A 227 10.57 -25.78 -1.94
N VAL A 228 9.33 -26.17 -2.24
CA VAL A 228 8.91 -26.71 -3.54
C VAL A 228 8.57 -25.54 -4.46
N VAL A 229 9.40 -25.36 -5.49
CA VAL A 229 9.34 -24.20 -6.39
C VAL A 229 8.78 -24.49 -7.78
N GLY A 230 8.44 -25.75 -8.09
CA GLY A 230 7.98 -26.17 -9.41
C GLY A 230 6.75 -25.38 -9.92
N GLY A 231 5.67 -25.39 -9.14
CA GLY A 231 4.44 -24.65 -9.50
C GLY A 231 4.64 -23.13 -9.60
N MET A 232 5.58 -22.57 -8.84
CA MET A 232 5.92 -21.15 -8.92
C MET A 232 6.62 -20.80 -10.23
N VAL A 233 7.60 -21.62 -10.63
CA VAL A 233 8.32 -21.47 -11.90
C VAL A 233 7.40 -21.65 -13.10
N ASP A 234 6.48 -22.62 -13.02
CA ASP A 234 5.48 -22.85 -14.06
C ASP A 234 4.51 -21.66 -14.17
N SER A 235 4.10 -21.07 -13.05
CA SER A 235 3.26 -19.85 -13.03
C SER A 235 3.96 -18.65 -13.68
N ILE A 236 5.25 -18.44 -13.40
CA ILE A 236 6.06 -17.40 -14.08
C ILE A 236 6.12 -17.67 -15.58
N THR A 237 6.33 -18.93 -15.97
CA THR A 237 6.42 -19.33 -17.38
C THR A 237 5.08 -19.13 -18.11
N GLN A 238 3.97 -19.46 -17.45
CA GLN A 238 2.63 -19.21 -17.97
C GLN A 238 2.37 -17.72 -18.18
N ALA A 239 2.72 -16.87 -17.21
CA ALA A 239 2.62 -15.43 -17.32
C ALA A 239 3.48 -14.85 -18.46
N ILE A 240 4.68 -15.42 -18.70
CA ILE A 240 5.52 -15.09 -19.86
C ILE A 240 4.79 -15.43 -21.18
N ASN A 241 4.20 -16.63 -21.27
CA ASN A 241 3.52 -17.07 -22.50
C ASN A 241 2.27 -16.24 -22.80
N GLN A 242 1.52 -15.83 -21.78
CA GLN A 242 0.33 -14.98 -21.95
C GLN A 242 0.65 -13.56 -22.47
N LEU A 243 1.89 -13.09 -22.29
CA LEU A 243 2.37 -11.83 -22.85
C LEU A 243 2.59 -11.89 -24.38
N ASP A 244 2.87 -13.08 -24.91
CA ASP A 244 3.07 -13.32 -26.34
C ASP A 244 1.76 -13.56 -27.09
N GLU A 245 0.69 -13.95 -26.39
CA GLU A 245 -0.64 -14.02 -26.98
C GLU A 245 -1.10 -12.62 -27.44
N GLY A 246 -1.68 -12.55 -28.65
CA GLY A 246 -2.05 -11.31 -29.33
C GLY A 246 -2.91 -10.33 -28.51
N PRO A 247 -3.06 -9.07 -28.98
CA PRO A 247 -3.71 -8.01 -28.21
C PRO A 247 -5.10 -8.44 -27.74
N MET A 248 -5.28 -8.42 -26.41
CA MET A 248 -6.53 -8.77 -25.74
C MET A 248 -7.43 -7.55 -25.75
N GLY A 249 -8.32 -7.45 -26.73
CA GLY A 249 -9.33 -6.37 -26.82
C GLY A 249 -8.77 -4.95 -26.81
N GLU A 250 -9.66 -3.95 -26.83
CA GLU A 250 -9.27 -2.58 -26.50
C GLU A 250 -9.14 -2.45 -24.97
N PRO A 251 -8.07 -1.83 -24.46
CA PRO A 251 -7.90 -1.63 -23.03
C PRO A 251 -8.99 -0.69 -22.47
N GLU A 252 -9.62 -1.07 -21.36
CA GLU A 252 -10.59 -0.22 -20.67
C GLU A 252 -9.92 0.99 -19.96
N GLY A 253 -8.65 0.85 -19.58
CA GLY A 253 -7.86 1.87 -18.88
C GLY A 253 -6.91 2.65 -19.79
N SER A 254 -6.43 3.81 -19.31
CA SER A 254 -5.41 4.58 -20.03
C SER A 254 -4.01 3.97 -19.82
N PHE A 255 -3.07 4.26 -20.73
CA PHE A 255 -1.66 3.86 -20.56
C PHE A 255 -1.08 4.31 -19.21
N VAL A 256 -1.47 5.49 -18.73
CA VAL A 256 -0.98 6.08 -17.46
C VAL A 256 -1.48 5.27 -16.26
N ASP A 257 -2.68 4.70 -16.32
CA ASP A 257 -3.25 3.89 -15.25
C ASP A 257 -2.46 2.58 -15.10
N TYR A 258 -2.25 1.86 -16.22
CA TYR A 258 -1.44 0.65 -16.23
C TYR A 258 0.02 0.93 -15.88
N GLN A 259 0.59 2.04 -16.35
CA GLN A 259 1.96 2.41 -16.00
C GLN A 259 2.10 2.64 -14.48
N THR A 260 1.14 3.33 -13.86
CA THR A 260 1.17 3.62 -12.41
C THR A 260 1.15 2.32 -11.60
N THR A 261 0.29 1.37 -11.98
CA THR A 261 0.21 0.07 -11.30
C THR A 261 1.46 -0.76 -11.56
N MET A 262 1.94 -0.84 -12.80
CA MET A 262 3.16 -1.58 -13.15
C MET A 262 4.41 -1.04 -12.45
N VAL A 263 4.58 0.29 -12.34
CA VAL A 263 5.71 0.89 -11.60
C VAL A 263 5.66 0.50 -10.12
N ARG A 264 4.46 0.47 -9.52
CA ARG A 264 4.29 0.03 -8.12
C ARG A 264 4.66 -1.44 -7.96
N THR A 265 4.16 -2.31 -8.82
CA THR A 265 4.43 -3.76 -8.79
C THR A 265 5.92 -4.05 -9.05
N ALA A 266 6.55 -3.38 -10.03
CA ALA A 266 7.97 -3.53 -10.31
C ALA A 266 8.85 -3.07 -9.13
N LYS A 267 8.49 -1.99 -8.43
CA LYS A 267 9.16 -1.58 -7.20
C LYS A 267 8.98 -2.59 -6.06
N ALA A 268 7.78 -3.17 -5.91
CA ALA A 268 7.54 -4.22 -4.93
C ALA A 268 8.45 -5.43 -5.18
N ILE A 269 8.56 -5.88 -6.44
CA ILE A 269 9.48 -6.95 -6.86
C ILE A 269 10.92 -6.63 -6.44
N ALA A 270 11.41 -5.42 -6.71
CA ALA A 270 12.78 -5.04 -6.30
C ALA A 270 12.98 -5.10 -4.78
N VAL A 271 11.99 -4.70 -3.99
CA VAL A 271 12.05 -4.78 -2.51
C VAL A 271 12.07 -6.23 -2.05
N THR A 272 11.17 -7.08 -2.57
CA THR A 272 11.11 -8.52 -2.24
C THR A 272 12.43 -9.22 -2.57
N VAL A 273 13.00 -8.94 -3.74
CA VAL A 273 14.30 -9.50 -4.17
C VAL A 273 15.44 -9.07 -3.24
N GLN A 274 15.45 -7.80 -2.82
CA GLN A 274 16.45 -7.30 -1.87
C GLN A 274 16.30 -7.94 -0.47
N GLU A 275 15.05 -8.22 -0.07
CA GLU A 275 14.76 -8.95 1.16
C GLU A 275 15.27 -10.40 1.07
N MET A 276 15.07 -11.08 -0.05
CA MET A 276 15.61 -12.43 -0.30
C MET A 276 17.15 -12.46 -0.16
N VAL A 277 17.86 -11.44 -0.66
CA VAL A 277 19.32 -11.32 -0.47
C VAL A 277 19.67 -11.23 1.01
N THR A 278 18.93 -10.43 1.78
CA THR A 278 19.17 -10.26 3.22
C THR A 278 18.92 -11.57 3.97
N LYS A 279 17.79 -12.23 3.69
CA LYS A 279 17.36 -13.47 4.35
C LYS A 279 18.21 -14.68 3.96
N SER A 280 18.81 -14.69 2.76
CA SER A 280 19.78 -15.73 2.36
C SER A 280 21.00 -15.83 3.28
N ASN A 281 21.33 -14.76 4.03
CA ASN A 281 22.41 -14.75 5.00
C ASN A 281 21.96 -15.14 6.41
N THR A 282 20.71 -14.86 6.78
CA THR A 282 20.26 -14.88 8.18
C THR A 282 19.25 -15.98 8.48
N SER A 283 18.30 -16.21 7.58
CA SER A 283 17.16 -17.11 7.75
C SER A 283 16.70 -17.67 6.38
N PRO A 284 17.42 -18.65 5.80
CA PRO A 284 17.07 -19.26 4.52
C PRO A 284 15.67 -19.90 4.47
N GLU A 285 15.10 -20.25 5.62
CA GLU A 285 13.74 -20.77 5.77
C GLU A 285 12.65 -19.77 5.36
N GLU A 286 12.94 -18.46 5.42
CA GLU A 286 12.00 -17.40 5.00
C GLU A 286 12.01 -17.15 3.48
N LEU A 287 12.88 -17.83 2.72
CA LEU A 287 12.99 -17.63 1.28
C LEU A 287 11.79 -18.18 0.49
N GLY A 288 11.12 -19.22 0.99
CA GLY A 288 9.93 -19.79 0.37
C GLY A 288 8.81 -18.75 0.21
N PRO A 289 8.34 -18.13 1.31
CA PRO A 289 7.27 -17.13 1.24
C PRO A 289 7.62 -15.94 0.35
N LEU A 290 8.88 -15.48 0.40
CA LEU A 290 9.36 -14.40 -0.47
C LEU A 290 9.38 -14.80 -1.95
N ALA A 291 9.74 -16.03 -2.28
CA ALA A 291 9.68 -16.57 -3.63
C ALA A 291 8.24 -16.67 -4.14
N ASN A 292 7.29 -17.04 -3.26
CA ASN A 292 5.87 -17.05 -3.59
C ASN A 292 5.34 -15.63 -3.87
N GLN A 293 5.68 -14.67 -2.99
CA GLN A 293 5.31 -13.27 -3.17
C GLN A 293 5.86 -12.71 -4.49
N LEU A 294 7.14 -12.98 -4.80
CA LEU A 294 7.76 -12.61 -6.06
C LEU A 294 7.03 -13.19 -7.28
N THR A 295 6.57 -14.43 -7.18
CA THR A 295 5.81 -15.13 -8.23
C THR A 295 4.46 -14.44 -8.49
N SER A 296 3.72 -14.13 -7.42
CA SER A 296 2.45 -13.39 -7.50
C SER A 296 2.63 -11.98 -8.06
N ASP A 297 3.61 -11.23 -7.56
CA ASP A 297 3.93 -9.88 -8.03
C ASP A 297 4.33 -9.89 -9.52
N TYR A 298 5.09 -10.89 -9.97
CA TYR A 298 5.42 -11.05 -11.38
C TYR A 298 4.17 -11.33 -12.24
N GLY A 299 3.28 -12.23 -11.80
CA GLY A 299 2.03 -12.51 -12.50
C GLY A 299 1.17 -11.26 -12.69
N ARG A 300 1.06 -10.43 -11.65
CA ARG A 300 0.35 -9.13 -11.70
C ARG A 300 1.04 -8.14 -12.64
N LEU A 301 2.37 -8.12 -12.68
CA LEU A 301 3.12 -7.27 -13.60
C LEU A 301 2.89 -7.69 -15.06
N ALA A 302 2.91 -8.99 -15.34
CA ALA A 302 2.70 -9.54 -16.68
C ALA A 302 1.26 -9.28 -17.18
N SER A 303 0.24 -9.47 -16.34
CA SER A 303 -1.16 -9.21 -16.73
C SER A 303 -1.42 -7.73 -17.03
N GLN A 304 -0.71 -6.81 -16.37
CA GLN A 304 -0.79 -5.35 -16.63
C GLN A 304 0.04 -4.91 -17.84
N ALA A 305 1.16 -5.58 -18.13
CA ALA A 305 2.03 -5.26 -19.24
C ALA A 305 1.37 -5.45 -20.61
N LYS A 306 0.45 -6.41 -20.73
CA LYS A 306 -0.29 -6.70 -21.97
C LYS A 306 -1.20 -5.53 -22.41
N PRO A 307 -2.17 -5.05 -21.60
CA PRO A 307 -2.98 -3.89 -21.96
C PRO A 307 -2.15 -2.60 -21.99
N ALA A 308 -1.09 -2.47 -21.18
CA ALA A 308 -0.17 -1.33 -21.26
C ALA A 308 0.54 -1.24 -22.63
N ALA A 309 0.94 -2.37 -23.19
CA ALA A 309 1.59 -2.40 -24.50
C ALA A 309 0.66 -1.97 -25.64
N VAL A 310 -0.64 -2.28 -25.53
CA VAL A 310 -1.68 -1.87 -26.49
C VAL A 310 -2.06 -0.40 -26.31
N ALA A 311 -2.15 0.07 -25.06
CA ALA A 311 -2.49 1.45 -24.73
C ALA A 311 -1.35 2.44 -25.03
N ALA A 312 -0.12 1.96 -25.27
CA ALA A 312 1.02 2.81 -25.58
C ALA A 312 0.83 3.56 -26.90
N GLU A 313 1.20 4.85 -26.93
CA GLU A 313 1.10 5.69 -28.14
C GLU A 313 1.99 5.20 -29.29
N ASN A 314 3.03 4.41 -28.98
CA ASN A 314 3.98 3.87 -29.94
C ASN A 314 4.11 2.35 -29.76
N GLU A 315 3.90 1.60 -30.84
CA GLU A 315 4.03 0.14 -30.91
C GLU A 315 5.43 -0.34 -30.53
N GLU A 316 6.48 0.44 -30.82
CA GLU A 316 7.86 0.16 -30.42
C GLU A 316 8.03 0.20 -28.89
N ILE A 317 7.38 1.17 -28.23
CA ILE A 317 7.40 1.28 -26.76
C ILE A 317 6.61 0.12 -26.15
N GLY A 318 5.46 -0.22 -26.72
CA GLY A 318 4.67 -1.37 -26.29
C GLY A 318 5.43 -2.70 -26.43
N ALA A 319 6.11 -2.92 -27.55
CA ALA A 319 6.97 -4.08 -27.76
C ALA A 319 8.16 -4.11 -26.79
N HIS A 320 8.78 -2.95 -26.53
CA HIS A 320 9.88 -2.84 -25.58
C HIS A 320 9.44 -3.19 -24.15
N ILE A 321 8.26 -2.72 -23.71
CA ILE A 321 7.71 -3.05 -22.39
C ILE A 321 7.52 -4.57 -22.25
N LYS A 322 6.86 -5.23 -23.22
CA LYS A 322 6.65 -6.69 -23.20
C LYS A 322 7.97 -7.44 -23.07
N HIS A 323 8.95 -7.09 -23.90
CA HIS A 323 10.26 -7.75 -23.89
C HIS A 323 10.98 -7.62 -22.55
N ARG A 324 10.99 -6.41 -21.94
CA ARG A 324 11.62 -6.21 -20.62
C ARG A 324 10.93 -7.01 -19.52
N VAL A 325 9.60 -7.15 -19.57
CA VAL A 325 8.83 -7.94 -18.60
C VAL A 325 9.13 -9.44 -18.76
N GLN A 326 9.35 -9.93 -19.99
CA GLN A 326 9.78 -11.32 -20.22
C GLN A 326 11.20 -11.57 -19.69
N GLU A 327 12.14 -10.67 -19.97
CA GLU A 327 13.50 -10.75 -19.43
C GLU A 327 13.47 -10.82 -17.89
N LEU A 328 12.66 -9.97 -17.26
CA LEU A 328 12.46 -9.97 -15.81
C LEU A 328 11.91 -11.32 -15.33
N GLY A 329 10.91 -11.89 -16.02
CA GLY A 329 10.33 -13.20 -15.70
C GLY A 329 11.35 -14.33 -15.69
N HIS A 330 12.20 -14.40 -16.71
CA HIS A 330 13.29 -15.38 -16.73
C HIS A 330 14.28 -15.20 -15.56
N GLY A 331 14.51 -13.94 -15.15
CA GLY A 331 15.30 -13.63 -13.96
C GLY A 331 14.63 -14.11 -12.67
N CYS A 332 13.34 -13.83 -12.50
CA CYS A 332 12.56 -14.24 -11.33
C CYS A 332 12.49 -15.77 -11.23
N SER A 333 12.24 -16.47 -12.34
CA SER A 333 12.21 -17.95 -12.40
C SER A 333 13.54 -18.57 -11.92
N ALA A 334 14.67 -18.04 -12.40
CA ALA A 334 15.98 -18.48 -11.96
C ALA A 334 16.21 -18.19 -10.45
N LEU A 335 15.80 -17.01 -9.98
CA LEU A 335 15.94 -16.62 -8.57
C LEU A 335 15.10 -17.52 -7.63
N VAL A 336 13.84 -17.78 -7.99
CA VAL A 336 12.94 -18.68 -7.26
C VAL A 336 13.52 -20.09 -7.19
N THR A 337 14.06 -20.59 -8.31
CA THR A 337 14.71 -21.92 -8.34
C THR A 337 15.89 -22.01 -7.38
N LYS A 338 16.76 -20.98 -7.34
CA LYS A 338 17.91 -20.93 -6.44
C LYS A 338 17.51 -20.72 -4.98
N ALA A 339 16.43 -19.99 -4.72
CA ALA A 339 15.86 -19.83 -3.40
C ALA A 339 15.35 -21.16 -2.83
N GLY A 340 14.59 -21.93 -3.61
CA GLY A 340 14.14 -23.28 -3.22
C GLY A 340 15.31 -24.22 -2.94
N ALA A 341 16.32 -24.25 -3.83
CA ALA A 341 17.52 -25.06 -3.62
C ALA A 341 18.27 -24.69 -2.32
N LEU A 342 18.38 -23.39 -2.00
CA LEU A 342 19.01 -22.92 -0.77
C LEU A 342 18.16 -23.24 0.47
N GLN A 343 16.84 -23.24 0.37
CA GLN A 343 15.95 -23.63 1.47
C GLN A 343 16.09 -25.13 1.78
N CYS A 344 16.24 -25.99 0.77
CA CYS A 344 16.55 -27.40 0.96
C CYS A 344 17.97 -27.65 1.49
N SER A 345 18.90 -26.74 1.22
CA SER A 345 20.32 -26.86 1.59
C SER A 345 20.90 -25.55 2.16
N PRO A 346 20.48 -25.14 3.39
CA PRO A 346 20.78 -23.81 3.93
C PRO A 346 22.27 -23.56 4.20
N SER A 347 23.08 -24.61 4.29
CA SER A 347 24.53 -24.52 4.48
C SER A 347 25.32 -24.37 3.17
N ASP A 348 24.68 -24.43 2.00
CA ASP A 348 25.38 -24.33 0.72
C ASP A 348 25.74 -22.88 0.35
N ALA A 349 27.00 -22.53 0.61
CA ALA A 349 27.56 -21.23 0.28
C ALA A 349 27.63 -20.95 -1.24
N TYR A 350 27.65 -21.99 -2.08
CA TYR A 350 27.70 -21.84 -3.54
C TYR A 350 26.34 -21.41 -4.09
N THR A 351 25.26 -22.14 -3.79
CA THR A 351 23.89 -21.78 -4.19
C THR A 351 23.50 -20.39 -3.66
N LYS A 352 23.96 -20.05 -2.45
CA LYS A 352 23.80 -18.71 -1.90
C LYS A 352 24.45 -17.61 -2.74
N LYS A 353 25.68 -17.83 -3.22
CA LYS A 353 26.37 -16.87 -4.09
C LYS A 353 25.64 -16.71 -5.43
N GLU A 354 25.16 -17.80 -6.01
CA GLU A 354 24.36 -17.78 -7.23
C GLU A 354 23.03 -17.04 -7.03
N LEU A 355 22.35 -17.24 -5.90
CA LEU A 355 21.12 -16.52 -5.55
C LEU A 355 21.35 -15.01 -5.50
N ILE A 356 22.43 -14.55 -4.87
CA ILE A 356 22.79 -13.12 -4.80
C ILE A 356 23.06 -12.55 -6.20
N GLU A 357 23.68 -13.33 -7.09
CA GLU A 357 23.91 -12.91 -8.47
C GLU A 357 22.61 -12.83 -9.28
N CYS A 358 21.74 -13.83 -9.16
CA CYS A 358 20.41 -13.83 -9.75
C CYS A 358 19.59 -12.63 -9.26
N ALA A 359 19.61 -12.35 -7.96
CA ALA A 359 18.92 -11.21 -7.38
C ALA A 359 19.41 -9.88 -7.97
N ARG A 360 20.73 -9.70 -8.13
CA ARG A 360 21.30 -8.49 -8.77
C ARG A 360 20.81 -8.33 -10.21
N ARG A 361 20.81 -9.41 -11.00
CA ARG A 361 20.32 -9.39 -12.38
C ARG A 361 18.82 -9.07 -12.45
N VAL A 362 18.03 -9.57 -11.50
CA VAL A 362 16.60 -9.24 -11.39
C VAL A 362 16.42 -7.75 -11.07
N SER A 363 17.19 -7.20 -10.12
CA SER A 363 17.15 -5.76 -9.81
C SER A 363 17.49 -4.89 -11.02
N GLU A 364 18.51 -5.25 -11.79
CA GLU A 364 18.87 -4.55 -13.03
C GLU A 364 17.73 -4.62 -14.07
N LYS A 365 17.12 -5.79 -14.25
CA LYS A 365 15.99 -5.98 -15.16
C LYS A 365 14.74 -5.20 -14.72
N VAL A 366 14.49 -5.08 -13.41
CA VAL A 366 13.44 -4.18 -12.89
C VAL A 366 13.72 -2.74 -13.31
N SER A 367 14.97 -2.27 -13.21
CA SER A 367 15.34 -0.93 -13.68
C SER A 367 15.09 -0.75 -15.18
N HIS A 368 15.32 -1.78 -16.01
CA HIS A 368 14.98 -1.74 -17.45
C HIS A 368 13.46 -1.67 -17.70
N VAL A 369 12.64 -2.44 -16.97
CA VAL A 369 11.17 -2.35 -17.07
C VAL A 369 10.70 -0.95 -16.69
N LEU A 370 11.23 -0.39 -15.59
CA LEU A 370 10.92 0.97 -15.17
C LEU A 370 11.35 1.99 -16.23
N ALA A 371 12.52 1.84 -16.84
CA ALA A 371 12.98 2.73 -17.91
C ALA A 371 12.09 2.66 -19.16
N ALA A 372 11.64 1.46 -19.55
CA ALA A 372 10.72 1.26 -20.67
C ALA A 372 9.35 1.93 -20.42
N LEU A 373 8.80 1.76 -19.22
CA LEU A 373 7.56 2.42 -18.79
C LEU A 373 7.71 3.94 -18.72
N GLN A 374 8.91 4.43 -18.41
CA GLN A 374 9.22 5.86 -18.36
C GLN A 374 9.40 6.49 -19.73
N ALA A 375 9.86 5.72 -20.73
CA ALA A 375 10.02 6.19 -22.09
C ALA A 375 8.66 6.57 -22.73
N GLY A 376 7.57 5.91 -22.34
CA GLY A 376 6.22 6.17 -22.85
C GLY A 376 5.60 7.50 -22.41
N ASN A 377 5.98 8.06 -21.25
CA ASN A 377 5.31 9.25 -20.68
C ASN A 377 6.15 9.92 -19.56
N ARG A 378 7.35 10.42 -19.92
CA ARG A 378 8.31 11.04 -18.99
C ARG A 378 7.70 12.10 -18.05
N GLY A 379 6.72 12.87 -18.50
CA GLY A 379 6.09 13.96 -17.74
C GLY A 379 5.19 13.46 -16.62
N THR A 380 4.27 12.53 -16.90
CA THR A 380 3.39 11.94 -15.88
C THR A 380 4.18 11.12 -14.86
N GLN A 381 5.26 10.45 -15.27
CA GLN A 381 6.13 9.76 -14.30
C GLN A 381 6.79 10.76 -13.34
N ALA A 382 7.35 11.85 -13.87
CA ALA A 382 7.93 12.88 -13.02
C ALA A 382 6.90 13.43 -12.03
N CYS A 383 5.62 13.54 -12.41
CA CYS A 383 4.53 13.85 -11.48
C CYS A 383 4.33 12.76 -10.41
N ILE A 384 4.41 11.47 -10.73
CA ILE A 384 4.32 10.38 -9.73
C ILE A 384 5.49 10.45 -8.74
N THR A 385 6.71 10.57 -9.24
CA THR A 385 7.91 10.72 -8.39
C THR A 385 7.81 11.98 -7.54
N ALA A 386 7.32 13.08 -8.12
CA ALA A 386 7.10 14.33 -7.42
C ALA A 386 6.06 14.21 -6.31
N ALA A 387 4.92 13.55 -6.56
CA ALA A 387 3.91 13.29 -5.54
C ALA A 387 4.50 12.47 -4.37
N SER A 388 5.26 11.41 -4.67
CA SER A 388 5.95 10.60 -3.64
C SER A 388 6.96 11.43 -2.83
N ALA A 389 7.73 12.30 -3.49
CA ALA A 389 8.68 13.18 -2.81
C ALA A 389 7.95 14.18 -1.90
N VAL A 390 6.85 14.77 -2.38
CA VAL A 390 6.01 15.69 -1.59
C VAL A 390 5.40 14.98 -0.38
N SER A 391 4.91 13.74 -0.52
CA SER A 391 4.45 12.94 0.62
C SER A 391 5.56 12.72 1.66
N GLY A 392 6.80 12.47 1.21
CA GLY A 392 7.97 12.38 2.08
C GLY A 392 8.27 13.69 2.82
N ILE A 393 8.11 14.84 2.16
CA ILE A 393 8.24 16.16 2.78
C ILE A 393 7.13 16.40 3.81
N ILE A 394 5.88 16.00 3.51
CA ILE A 394 4.77 16.11 4.47
C ILE A 394 5.05 15.28 5.73
N ALA A 395 5.58 14.06 5.58
CA ALA A 395 5.96 13.22 6.72
C ALA A 395 7.11 13.84 7.57
N ASP A 396 8.07 14.51 6.93
CA ASP A 396 9.14 15.26 7.60
C ASP A 396 8.58 16.49 8.36
N LEU A 397 7.64 17.21 7.76
CA LEU A 397 6.94 18.32 8.40
C LEU A 397 6.07 17.85 9.57
N ASP A 398 5.36 16.73 9.44
CA ASP A 398 4.59 16.12 10.53
C ASP A 398 5.49 15.79 11.72
N THR A 399 6.66 15.19 11.47
CA THR A 399 7.66 14.93 12.50
C THR A 399 8.12 16.22 13.17
N THR A 400 8.32 17.29 12.40
CA THR A 400 8.71 18.61 12.94
C THR A 400 7.60 19.24 13.79
N ILE A 401 6.34 19.16 13.37
CA ILE A 401 5.17 19.62 14.12
C ILE A 401 5.08 18.89 15.47
N MET A 402 5.35 17.58 15.47
CA MET A 402 5.34 16.78 16.69
C MET A 402 6.47 17.20 17.63
N PHE A 403 7.67 17.51 17.12
CA PHE A 403 8.74 18.04 17.94
C PHE A 403 8.42 19.40 18.56
N ALA A 404 7.83 20.32 17.80
CA ALA A 404 7.35 21.61 18.31
C ALA A 404 6.28 21.41 19.40
N THR A 405 5.30 20.54 19.14
CA THR A 405 4.23 20.20 20.11
C THR A 405 4.80 19.57 21.39
N ALA A 406 5.83 18.72 21.25
CA ALA A 406 6.55 18.13 22.37
C ALA A 406 7.45 19.14 23.12
N GLY A 407 7.72 20.33 22.58
CA GLY A 407 8.66 21.30 23.15
C GLY A 407 10.13 20.87 23.02
N THR A 408 10.42 20.01 22.03
CA THR A 408 11.79 19.52 21.73
C THR A 408 12.46 20.31 20.61
N LEU A 409 11.71 21.18 19.92
CA LEU A 409 12.22 22.01 18.84
C LEU A 409 12.94 23.25 19.40
N ASN A 410 14.15 23.03 19.90
CA ASN A 410 14.99 24.06 20.51
C ASN A 410 15.60 25.00 19.47
N ARG A 411 15.96 26.21 19.91
CA ARG A 411 16.72 27.16 19.08
C ARG A 411 18.10 26.58 18.75
N GLU A 412 18.38 26.45 17.46
CA GLU A 412 19.67 26.01 16.94
C GLU A 412 20.50 27.25 16.58
N GLY A 413 21.50 27.58 17.40
CA GLY A 413 22.38 28.73 17.17
C GLY A 413 21.82 30.07 17.64
N ALA A 414 22.40 31.15 17.14
CA ALA A 414 22.03 32.53 17.49
C ALA A 414 21.03 33.17 16.51
N GLU A 415 20.63 32.43 15.48
CA GLU A 415 19.75 32.91 14.42
C GLU A 415 18.33 33.13 14.94
N THR A 416 17.69 34.16 14.40
CA THR A 416 16.33 34.61 14.74
C THR A 416 15.41 34.42 13.55
N PHE A 417 14.10 34.52 13.78
CA PHE A 417 13.12 34.37 12.69
C PHE A 417 13.32 35.37 11.55
N ALA A 418 13.81 36.57 11.86
CA ALA A 418 14.10 37.61 10.88
C ALA A 418 15.15 37.15 9.84
N ASP A 419 16.12 36.34 10.25
CA ASP A 419 17.23 35.86 9.40
C ASP A 419 16.73 34.88 8.33
N HIS A 420 15.72 34.06 8.67
CA HIS A 420 15.15 33.06 7.75
C HIS A 420 13.96 33.59 6.92
N ARG A 421 13.31 34.67 7.38
CA ARG A 421 12.10 35.24 6.77
C ARG A 421 12.24 35.49 5.27
N GLU A 422 13.32 36.15 4.86
CA GLU A 422 13.53 36.51 3.46
C GLU A 422 13.70 35.27 2.58
N GLY A 423 14.34 34.22 3.10
CA GLY A 423 14.48 32.93 2.43
C GLY A 423 13.13 32.23 2.21
N ILE A 424 12.22 32.27 3.20
CA ILE A 424 10.85 31.75 3.07
C ILE A 424 10.10 32.52 1.99
N LEU A 425 10.11 33.87 2.04
CA LEU A 425 9.39 34.72 1.09
C LEU A 425 9.91 34.57 -0.35
N LYS A 426 11.23 34.51 -0.56
CA LYS A 426 11.84 34.32 -1.88
C LYS A 426 11.46 32.96 -2.46
N THR A 427 11.56 31.89 -1.68
CA THR A 427 11.26 30.53 -2.16
C THR A 427 9.76 30.36 -2.44
N ALA A 428 8.89 30.92 -1.61
CA ALA A 428 7.44 30.92 -1.84
C ALA A 428 7.04 31.62 -3.15
N LYS A 429 7.71 32.73 -3.52
CA LYS A 429 7.47 33.40 -4.81
C LYS A 429 7.87 32.53 -6.00
N VAL A 430 8.99 31.82 -5.92
CA VAL A 430 9.41 30.87 -6.96
C VAL A 430 8.36 29.77 -7.12
N LEU A 431 7.78 29.29 -6.02
CA LEU A 431 6.76 28.24 -6.06
C LEU A 431 5.45 28.67 -6.75
N VAL A 432 5.10 29.96 -6.69
CA VAL A 432 3.95 30.51 -7.44
C VAL A 432 4.22 30.45 -8.95
N GLU A 433 5.44 30.75 -9.39
CA GLU A 433 5.81 30.64 -10.80
C GLU A 433 5.91 29.17 -11.24
N ASP A 434 6.48 28.29 -10.42
CA ASP A 434 6.47 26.84 -10.67
C ASP A 434 5.03 26.33 -10.85
N THR A 435 4.09 26.76 -10.00
CA THR A 435 2.65 26.43 -10.09
C THR A 435 2.07 26.83 -11.46
N LYS A 436 2.40 28.03 -11.95
CA LYS A 436 1.94 28.52 -13.25
C LYS A 436 2.54 27.70 -14.40
N VAL A 437 3.83 27.41 -14.35
CA VAL A 437 4.53 26.61 -15.36
C VAL A 437 3.98 25.20 -15.42
N LEU A 438 3.65 24.61 -14.28
CA LEU A 438 3.11 23.26 -14.17
C LEU A 438 1.71 23.14 -14.79
N VAL A 439 0.83 24.13 -14.57
CA VAL A 439 -0.48 24.21 -15.25
C VAL A 439 -0.34 24.41 -16.77
N GLN A 440 0.58 25.27 -17.20
CA GLN A 440 0.82 25.53 -18.63
C GLN A 440 1.36 24.28 -19.36
N ASN A 441 2.23 23.52 -18.71
CA ASN A 441 2.87 22.35 -19.30
C ASN A 441 2.03 21.07 -19.20
N ALA A 442 0.86 21.10 -18.54
CA ALA A 442 -0.06 19.95 -18.50
C ALA A 442 -0.55 19.54 -19.89
N ALA A 443 -0.78 20.51 -20.78
CA ALA A 443 -1.11 20.29 -22.19
C ALA A 443 0.13 20.36 -23.11
N GLY A 444 1.33 20.46 -22.53
CA GLY A 444 2.58 20.59 -23.26
C GLY A 444 3.29 19.25 -23.51
N SER A 445 4.54 19.32 -23.96
CA SER A 445 5.39 18.14 -24.14
C SER A 445 5.72 17.49 -22.78
N GLN A 446 5.79 16.15 -22.75
CA GLN A 446 6.14 15.36 -21.57
C GLN A 446 7.47 15.80 -20.92
N GLU A 447 8.48 16.23 -21.69
CA GLU A 447 9.76 16.71 -21.16
C GLU A 447 9.62 18.01 -20.34
N LYS A 448 8.86 18.99 -20.85
CA LYS A 448 8.57 20.24 -20.14
C LYS A 448 7.72 20.00 -18.89
N LEU A 449 6.77 19.07 -18.96
CA LEU A 449 6.00 18.65 -17.79
C LEU A 449 6.91 18.02 -16.72
N ALA A 450 7.84 17.16 -17.13
CA ALA A 450 8.78 16.53 -16.22
C ALA A 450 9.67 17.55 -15.50
N GLN A 451 10.23 18.50 -16.26
CA GLN A 451 11.07 19.56 -15.70
C GLN A 451 10.29 20.45 -14.73
N ALA A 452 9.03 20.78 -15.04
CA ALA A 452 8.17 21.58 -14.17
C ALA A 452 7.86 20.86 -12.85
N ALA A 453 7.55 19.56 -12.91
CA ALA A 453 7.31 18.74 -11.72
C ALA A 453 8.56 18.64 -10.83
N GLN A 454 9.74 18.41 -11.42
CA GLN A 454 11.02 18.34 -10.70
C GLN A 454 11.40 19.69 -10.07
N SER A 455 11.24 20.81 -10.80
CA SER A 455 11.46 22.17 -10.27
C SER A 455 10.57 22.44 -9.05
N SER A 456 9.28 22.08 -9.15
CA SER A 456 8.31 22.26 -8.06
C SER A 456 8.72 21.51 -6.79
N VAL A 457 9.20 20.26 -6.93
CA VAL A 457 9.71 19.45 -5.81
C VAL A 457 10.92 20.12 -5.17
N ALA A 458 11.92 20.51 -5.98
CA ALA A 458 13.12 21.17 -5.47
C ALA A 458 12.78 22.45 -4.70
N THR A 459 11.83 23.24 -5.21
CA THR A 459 11.37 24.46 -4.56
C THR A 459 10.64 24.18 -3.24
N ILE A 460 9.74 23.20 -3.16
CA ILE A 460 9.05 22.87 -1.90
C ILE A 460 9.99 22.22 -0.87
N THR A 461 10.98 21.43 -1.28
CA THR A 461 12.01 20.89 -0.38
C THR A 461 12.79 22.04 0.26
N ARG A 462 13.29 22.98 -0.55
CA ARG A 462 13.98 24.17 -0.06
C ARG A 462 13.09 25.03 0.85
N LEU A 463 11.80 25.16 0.51
CA LEU A 463 10.84 25.91 1.31
C LEU A 463 10.60 25.24 2.67
N ALA A 464 10.43 23.93 2.71
CA ALA A 464 10.28 23.16 3.94
C ALA A 464 11.52 23.31 4.84
N ASP A 465 12.73 23.22 4.29
CA ASP A 465 13.96 23.36 5.06
C ASP A 465 14.12 24.75 5.67
N VAL A 466 13.91 25.83 4.90
CA VAL A 466 14.00 27.19 5.44
C VAL A 466 12.89 27.50 6.44
N VAL A 467 11.70 26.91 6.29
CA VAL A 467 10.62 27.03 7.27
C VAL A 467 10.93 26.28 8.57
N LYS A 468 11.55 25.09 8.50
CA LYS A 468 12.01 24.36 9.70
C LYS A 468 13.06 25.17 10.48
N LEU A 469 14.02 25.78 9.79
CA LEU A 469 15.01 26.68 10.41
C LEU A 469 14.32 27.90 11.04
N GLY A 470 13.40 28.53 10.31
CA GLY A 470 12.57 29.62 10.83
C GLY A 470 11.79 29.24 12.08
N ALA A 471 11.18 28.05 12.11
CA ALA A 471 10.46 27.55 13.29
C ALA A 471 11.41 27.26 14.46
N ALA A 472 12.54 26.60 14.23
CA ALA A 472 13.53 26.34 15.28
C ALA A 472 14.06 27.64 15.90
N SER A 473 14.28 28.68 15.10
CA SER A 473 14.77 30.00 15.57
C SER A 473 13.83 30.70 16.56
N LEU A 474 12.54 30.35 16.61
CA LEU A 474 11.58 30.87 17.60
C LEU A 474 11.85 30.30 19.00
N GLY A 475 12.44 29.11 19.10
CA GLY A 475 12.72 28.41 20.35
C GLY A 475 11.52 27.69 20.95
N ALA A 476 11.79 26.76 21.86
CA ALA A 476 10.77 25.91 22.50
C ALA A 476 9.85 26.66 23.49
N GLU A 477 10.13 27.94 23.77
CA GLU A 477 9.34 28.81 24.64
C GLU A 477 8.05 29.30 23.95
N ASP A 478 8.00 29.35 22.61
CA ASP A 478 6.80 29.70 21.82
C ASP A 478 6.43 28.55 20.84
N PRO A 479 6.08 27.36 21.36
CA PRO A 479 5.82 26.19 20.53
C PRO A 479 4.57 26.35 19.65
N GLU A 480 3.61 27.15 20.09
CA GLU A 480 2.36 27.40 19.35
C GLU A 480 2.61 28.14 18.03
N THR A 481 3.54 29.10 18.03
CA THR A 481 3.92 29.83 16.82
C THR A 481 4.79 28.97 15.88
N GLN A 482 5.66 28.12 16.43
CA GLN A 482 6.38 27.12 15.65
C GLN A 482 5.39 26.22 14.88
N VAL A 483 4.38 25.71 15.59
CA VAL A 483 3.36 24.83 15.00
C VAL A 483 2.55 25.54 13.91
N VAL A 484 2.14 26.80 14.09
CA VAL A 484 1.42 27.56 13.06
C VAL A 484 2.26 27.73 11.79
N LEU A 485 3.55 28.07 11.94
CA LEU A 485 4.44 28.30 10.81
C LEU A 485 4.68 27.00 10.00
N ILE A 486 4.92 25.89 10.69
CA ILE A 486 5.16 24.59 10.03
C ILE A 486 3.87 24.07 9.38
N ASN A 487 2.71 24.24 10.02
CA ASN A 487 1.42 23.88 9.43
C ASN A 487 1.14 24.69 8.15
N ALA A 488 1.52 25.97 8.10
CA ALA A 488 1.31 26.77 6.90
C ALA A 488 2.09 26.25 5.68
N VAL A 489 3.33 25.78 5.86
CA VAL A 489 4.09 25.14 4.74
C VAL A 489 3.58 23.72 4.46
N LYS A 490 3.06 23.00 5.46
CA LYS A 490 2.41 21.70 5.26
C LYS A 490 1.16 21.82 4.38
N ASP A 491 0.32 22.84 4.58
CA ASP A 491 -0.85 23.12 3.73
C ASP A 491 -0.44 23.42 2.28
N VAL A 492 0.68 24.13 2.09
CA VAL A 492 1.27 24.38 0.76
C VAL A 492 1.79 23.08 0.14
N ALA A 493 2.47 22.22 0.89
CA ALA A 493 2.95 20.94 0.40
C ALA A 493 1.77 20.00 0.02
N LYS A 494 0.71 19.96 0.82
CA LYS A 494 -0.51 19.19 0.52
C LYS A 494 -1.17 19.69 -0.78
N ALA A 495 -1.39 21.00 -0.90
CA ALA A 495 -1.95 21.59 -2.12
C ALA A 495 -1.07 21.37 -3.36
N LEU A 496 0.26 21.35 -3.20
CA LEU A 496 1.17 20.99 -4.29
C LEU A 496 1.03 19.52 -4.70
N GLY A 497 0.87 18.61 -3.75
CA GLY A 497 0.61 17.19 -4.02
C GLY A 497 -0.70 16.99 -4.80
N ASP A 498 -1.76 17.70 -4.41
CA ASP A 498 -3.05 17.69 -5.10
C ASP A 498 -2.93 18.30 -6.50
N LEU A 499 -2.16 19.39 -6.65
CA LEU A 499 -1.89 20.02 -7.94
C LEU A 499 -1.14 19.09 -8.89
N ILE A 500 -0.08 18.43 -8.42
CA ILE A 500 0.68 17.45 -9.21
C ILE A 500 -0.22 16.28 -9.62
N SER A 501 -1.10 15.83 -8.72
CA SER A 501 -2.06 14.76 -9.01
C SER A 501 -3.09 15.17 -10.08
N ALA A 502 -3.63 16.38 -9.98
CA ALA A 502 -4.52 16.94 -11.00
C ALA A 502 -3.81 17.13 -12.35
N THR A 503 -2.53 17.49 -12.32
CA THR A 503 -1.70 17.64 -13.53
C THR A 503 -1.44 16.30 -14.20
N LYS A 504 -1.16 15.25 -13.42
CA LYS A 504 -1.07 13.87 -13.92
C LYS A 504 -2.36 13.47 -14.63
N ALA A 505 -3.52 13.75 -14.01
CA ALA A 505 -4.82 13.41 -14.59
C ALA A 505 -5.18 14.25 -15.83
N ALA A 506 -4.65 15.46 -15.95
CA ALA A 506 -4.86 16.37 -17.07
C ALA A 506 -3.81 16.25 -18.19
N ALA A 507 -2.72 15.51 -17.96
CA ALA A 507 -1.61 15.42 -18.89
C ALA A 507 -2.04 14.85 -20.25
N GLY A 508 -1.77 15.58 -21.33
CA GLY A 508 -2.13 15.18 -22.70
C GLY A 508 -3.61 15.32 -23.06
N LYS A 509 -4.44 15.85 -22.14
CA LYS A 509 -5.87 16.07 -22.38
C LYS A 509 -6.16 17.47 -22.93
N VAL A 510 -7.24 17.59 -23.70
CA VAL A 510 -7.70 18.85 -24.28
C VAL A 510 -8.23 19.82 -23.21
N GLY A 511 -8.16 21.12 -23.47
CA GLY A 511 -8.42 22.18 -22.48
C GLY A 511 -9.83 22.20 -21.86
N ASP A 512 -10.80 21.53 -22.49
CA ASP A 512 -12.20 21.44 -22.04
C ASP A 512 -12.48 20.19 -21.19
N ASP A 513 -11.49 19.32 -20.99
CA ASP A 513 -11.63 18.13 -20.15
C ASP A 513 -11.84 18.52 -18.67
N PRO A 514 -12.77 17.87 -17.94
CA PRO A 514 -13.00 18.11 -16.52
C PRO A 514 -11.73 18.05 -15.66
N ALA A 515 -10.75 17.20 -16.03
CA ALA A 515 -9.47 17.12 -15.34
C ALA A 515 -8.64 18.40 -15.47
N VAL A 516 -8.70 19.09 -16.62
CA VAL A 516 -8.04 20.40 -16.82
C VAL A 516 -8.74 21.50 -16.01
N TRP A 517 -10.05 21.40 -15.82
CA TRP A 517 -10.77 22.30 -14.92
C TRP A 517 -10.35 22.08 -13.46
N GLN A 518 -10.26 20.82 -13.01
CA GLN A 518 -9.77 20.48 -11.68
C GLN A 518 -8.33 20.93 -11.47
N LEU A 519 -7.47 20.80 -12.49
CA LEU A 519 -6.10 21.33 -12.47
C LEU A 519 -6.08 22.84 -12.19
N LYS A 520 -6.90 23.63 -12.90
CA LYS A 520 -7.00 25.08 -12.68
C LYS A 520 -7.52 25.41 -11.28
N ASN A 521 -8.48 24.64 -10.78
CA ASN A 521 -9.02 24.82 -9.43
C ASN A 521 -7.97 24.50 -8.35
N SER A 522 -7.24 23.39 -8.51
CA SER A 522 -6.14 23.00 -7.61
C SER A 522 -5.02 24.03 -7.59
N ALA A 523 -4.66 24.60 -8.75
CA ALA A 523 -3.70 25.69 -8.84
C ALA A 523 -4.15 26.96 -8.08
N LYS A 524 -5.45 27.27 -8.13
CA LYS A 524 -6.02 28.37 -7.34
C LYS A 524 -5.90 28.11 -5.84
N VAL A 525 -6.20 26.89 -5.38
CA VAL A 525 -6.00 26.48 -3.97
C VAL A 525 -4.53 26.62 -3.56
N MET A 526 -3.62 26.17 -4.42
CA MET A 526 -2.17 26.31 -4.20
C MET A 526 -1.74 27.78 -4.02
N VAL A 527 -2.19 28.69 -4.90
CA VAL A 527 -1.88 30.13 -4.79
C VAL A 527 -2.47 30.73 -3.51
N THR A 528 -3.67 30.33 -3.12
CA THR A 528 -4.29 30.75 -1.86
C THR A 528 -3.46 30.30 -0.66
N ASN A 529 -3.02 29.04 -0.62
CA ASN A 529 -2.21 28.50 0.47
C ASN A 529 -0.82 29.16 0.55
N VAL A 530 -0.18 29.43 -0.59
CA VAL A 530 1.08 30.20 -0.62
C VAL A 530 0.85 31.62 -0.10
N THR A 531 -0.24 32.27 -0.50
CA THR A 531 -0.60 33.60 0.00
C THR A 531 -0.85 33.59 1.52
N SER A 532 -1.50 32.55 2.04
CA SER A 532 -1.69 32.33 3.47
C SER A 532 -0.37 32.12 4.19
N LEU A 533 0.57 31.34 3.65
CA LEU A 533 1.93 31.22 4.19
C LEU A 533 2.63 32.59 4.28
N LEU A 534 2.56 33.40 3.23
CA LEU A 534 3.13 34.76 3.24
C LEU A 534 2.50 35.66 4.32
N LYS A 535 1.18 35.51 4.57
CA LYS A 535 0.49 36.21 5.66
C LYS A 535 0.94 35.71 7.03
N THR A 536 1.11 34.40 7.20
CA THR A 536 1.61 33.77 8.43
C THR A 536 3.02 34.26 8.77
N VAL A 537 3.92 34.28 7.79
CA VAL A 537 5.29 34.80 7.96
C VAL A 537 5.29 36.26 8.42
N LYS A 538 4.39 37.09 7.88
CA LYS A 538 4.20 38.48 8.34
C LYS A 538 3.53 38.59 9.72
N ALA A 539 2.77 37.57 10.13
CA ALA A 539 2.06 37.55 11.41
C ALA A 539 2.98 37.21 12.58
N VAL A 540 4.02 36.40 12.34
CA VAL A 540 5.02 36.04 13.36
C VAL A 540 5.73 37.28 13.93
N GLU A 541 5.82 38.38 13.18
CA GLU A 541 6.42 39.65 13.60
C GLU A 541 5.43 40.65 14.22
N ASP A 542 4.12 40.46 14.04
CA ASP A 542 3.06 41.38 14.47
C ASP A 542 2.24 40.74 15.59
N GLU A 543 2.69 40.93 16.84
CA GLU A 543 2.06 40.37 18.04
C GLU A 543 0.57 40.75 18.17
N ALA A 544 0.15 41.90 17.63
CA ALA A 544 -1.21 42.39 17.78
C ALA A 544 -2.23 41.62 16.93
N THR A 545 -1.82 41.06 15.78
CA THR A 545 -2.72 40.32 14.86
C THR A 545 -2.34 38.85 14.65
N LYS A 546 -1.33 38.37 15.40
CA LYS A 546 -0.76 37.02 15.29
C LYS A 546 -1.81 35.90 15.39
N GLY A 547 -2.65 35.92 16.41
CA GLY A 547 -3.73 34.96 16.62
C GLY A 547 -4.88 35.13 15.63
N THR A 548 -5.30 36.36 15.33
CA THR A 548 -6.35 36.63 14.34
C THR A 548 -6.00 36.02 12.97
N ARG A 549 -4.77 36.22 12.48
CA ARG A 549 -4.32 35.65 11.21
C ARG A 549 -4.15 34.13 11.24
N ALA A 550 -3.67 33.58 12.36
CA ALA A 550 -3.59 32.13 12.54
C ALA A 550 -4.98 31.48 12.46
N LEU A 551 -5.98 32.13 13.07
CA LEU A 551 -7.36 31.66 13.07
C LEU A 551 -8.00 31.76 11.67
N GLU A 552 -7.76 32.85 10.92
CA GLU A 552 -8.16 32.97 9.50
C GLU A 552 -7.60 31.80 8.67
N ALA A 553 -6.30 31.51 8.79
CA ALA A 553 -5.67 30.40 8.08
C ALA A 553 -6.28 29.04 8.48
N THR A 554 -6.63 28.85 9.76
CA THR A 554 -7.29 27.63 10.23
C THR A 554 -8.70 27.47 9.69
N THR A 555 -9.50 28.55 9.61
CA THR A 555 -10.84 28.46 9.00
C THR A 555 -10.77 28.08 7.53
N GLU A 556 -9.80 28.63 6.78
CA GLU A 556 -9.59 28.26 5.38
C GLU A 556 -9.18 26.80 5.22
N HIS A 557 -8.25 26.30 6.06
CA HIS A 557 -7.87 24.89 6.07
C HIS A 557 -9.07 23.97 6.34
N ILE A 558 -9.91 24.29 7.34
CA ILE A 558 -11.10 23.49 7.66
C ILE A 558 -12.09 23.47 6.48
N ARG A 559 -12.26 24.59 5.76
CA ARG A 559 -13.10 24.63 4.55
C ARG A 559 -12.57 23.70 3.45
N GLN A 560 -11.25 23.63 3.28
CA GLN A 560 -10.61 22.71 2.33
C GLN A 560 -10.83 21.23 2.73
N GLU A 561 -10.60 20.88 3.99
CA GLU A 561 -10.86 19.51 4.49
C GLU A 561 -12.34 19.13 4.36
N LEU A 562 -13.26 20.08 4.62
CA LEU A 562 -14.69 19.84 4.47
C LEU A 562 -15.09 19.58 3.02
N ALA A 563 -14.46 20.26 2.05
CA ALA A 563 -14.70 20.00 0.64
C ALA A 563 -14.29 18.57 0.23
N VAL A 564 -13.12 18.12 0.69
CA VAL A 564 -12.64 16.74 0.50
C VAL A 564 -13.54 15.73 1.21
N PHE A 565 -13.98 16.04 2.43
CA PHE A 565 -14.92 15.20 3.16
C PHE A 565 -16.24 15.00 2.40
N CYS A 566 -16.77 16.07 1.79
CA CYS A 566 -18.01 16.04 1.02
C CYS A 566 -17.89 15.37 -0.36
N SER A 567 -16.68 15.03 -0.82
CA SER A 567 -16.51 14.30 -2.07
C SER A 567 -17.11 12.89 -1.97
N PRO A 568 -17.66 12.33 -3.06
CA PRO A 568 -18.23 10.98 -3.07
C PRO A 568 -17.17 9.86 -3.06
N GLU A 569 -15.88 10.21 -3.12
CA GLU A 569 -14.79 9.24 -3.22
C GLU A 569 -14.62 8.44 -1.92
N PRO A 570 -14.61 7.10 -1.98
CA PRO A 570 -14.33 6.26 -0.83
C PRO A 570 -12.86 6.41 -0.39
N PRO A 571 -12.57 6.45 0.91
CA PRO A 571 -11.20 6.46 1.41
C PRO A 571 -10.52 5.11 1.15
N ALA A 572 -9.22 5.13 0.85
CA ALA A 572 -8.43 3.90 0.65
C ALA A 572 -8.15 3.14 1.95
N LYS A 573 -8.34 3.79 3.11
CA LYS A 573 -8.10 3.23 4.44
C LYS A 573 -9.43 3.17 5.20
N THR A 574 -9.60 2.14 6.01
CA THR A 574 -10.71 2.01 6.95
C THR A 574 -10.25 2.38 8.37
N SER A 575 -11.16 2.94 9.17
CA SER A 575 -10.96 3.27 10.57
C SER A 575 -12.07 2.63 11.40
N THR A 576 -11.82 2.42 12.70
CA THR A 576 -12.84 1.88 13.59
C THR A 576 -13.80 2.99 14.07
N PRO A 577 -15.07 2.67 14.40
CA PRO A 577 -16.00 3.62 15.03
C PRO A 577 -15.49 4.16 16.37
N GLU A 578 -14.69 3.39 17.10
CA GLU A 578 -13.99 3.78 18.33
C GLU A 578 -13.06 4.97 18.12
N ASP A 579 -12.22 4.87 17.08
CA ASP A 579 -11.29 5.94 16.71
C ASP A 579 -12.06 7.19 16.30
N PHE A 580 -13.21 7.03 15.64
CA PHE A 580 -14.09 8.14 15.32
C PHE A 580 -14.70 8.81 16.57
N ILE A 581 -15.28 8.05 17.51
CA ILE A 581 -15.83 8.58 18.78
C ILE A 581 -14.75 9.35 19.55
N ARG A 582 -13.52 8.84 19.60
CA ARG A 582 -12.39 9.53 20.23
C ARG A 582 -12.18 10.94 19.65
N MET A 583 -12.19 11.05 18.33
CA MET A 583 -11.98 12.34 17.66
C MET A 583 -13.09 13.35 17.98
N THR A 584 -14.32 12.89 18.25
CA THR A 584 -15.42 13.79 18.66
C THR A 584 -15.18 14.45 20.02
N LYS A 585 -14.48 13.79 20.96
CA LYS A 585 -14.10 14.40 22.26
C LYS A 585 -13.10 15.54 22.10
N GLY A 586 -12.19 15.41 21.13
CA GLY A 586 -11.26 16.48 20.76
C GLY A 586 -11.98 17.76 20.35
N ILE A 587 -13.13 17.64 19.66
CA ILE A 587 -13.99 18.78 19.31
C ILE A 587 -14.54 19.46 20.55
N THR A 588 -15.00 18.71 21.56
CA THR A 588 -15.51 19.27 22.82
C THR A 588 -14.45 20.13 23.52
N MET A 589 -13.21 19.63 23.63
CA MET A 589 -12.09 20.40 24.19
C MET A 589 -11.73 21.61 23.34
N ALA A 590 -11.68 21.45 22.02
CA ALA A 590 -11.38 22.54 21.09
C ALA A 590 -12.46 23.63 21.13
N THR A 591 -13.72 23.26 21.34
CA THR A 591 -14.85 24.19 21.50
C THR A 591 -14.71 24.99 22.79
N ALA A 592 -14.36 24.34 23.90
CA ALA A 592 -14.13 25.01 25.18
C ALA A 592 -12.96 26.00 25.10
N LYS A 593 -11.83 25.60 24.49
CA LYS A 593 -10.69 26.50 24.25
C LYS A 593 -11.07 27.68 23.34
N ALA A 594 -11.85 27.45 22.28
CA ALA A 594 -12.27 28.51 21.37
C ALA A 594 -13.12 29.59 22.07
N VAL A 595 -14.06 29.18 22.92
CA VAL A 595 -14.84 30.10 23.74
C VAL A 595 -13.95 30.86 24.73
N ALA A 596 -13.01 30.15 25.39
CA ALA A 596 -12.08 30.77 26.32
C ALA A 596 -11.18 31.82 25.65
N ALA A 597 -10.63 31.52 24.47
CA ALA A 597 -9.80 32.43 23.68
C ALA A 597 -10.58 33.66 23.18
N GLY A 598 -11.84 33.48 22.74
CA GLY A 598 -12.71 34.59 22.39
C GLY A 598 -13.02 35.49 23.59
N ASN A 599 -13.17 34.92 24.78
CA ASN A 599 -13.40 35.66 26.02
C ASN A 599 -12.16 36.40 26.52
N SER A 600 -10.98 35.78 26.44
CA SER A 600 -9.71 36.39 26.87
C SER A 600 -9.21 37.46 25.90
N CYS A 601 -9.56 37.33 24.61
CA CYS A 601 -9.05 38.17 23.52
C CYS A 601 -7.51 38.22 23.45
N ARG A 602 -6.81 37.23 24.02
CA ARG A 602 -5.36 37.12 23.98
C ARG A 602 -4.94 36.40 22.70
N GLN A 603 -3.98 36.98 21.98
CA GLN A 603 -3.54 36.44 20.70
C GLN A 603 -2.90 35.04 20.86
N GLU A 604 -2.14 34.80 21.93
CA GLU A 604 -1.56 33.47 22.25
C GLU A 604 -2.62 32.39 22.45
N ASP A 605 -3.67 32.68 23.24
CA ASP A 605 -4.79 31.75 23.46
C ASP A 605 -5.52 31.43 22.14
N VAL A 606 -5.62 32.42 21.24
CA VAL A 606 -6.22 32.26 19.91
C VAL A 606 -5.34 31.39 19.02
N ILE A 607 -4.01 31.49 19.09
CA ILE A 607 -3.08 30.61 18.35
C ILE A 607 -3.21 29.17 18.85
N ALA A 608 -3.17 28.97 20.17
CA ALA A 608 -3.32 27.65 20.77
C ALA A 608 -4.69 27.02 20.43
N THR A 609 -5.74 27.84 20.37
CA THR A 609 -7.05 27.43 19.86
C THR A 609 -6.96 27.05 18.40
N ALA A 610 -6.40 27.91 17.54
CA ALA A 610 -6.31 27.66 16.10
C ALA A 610 -5.56 26.35 15.78
N ASN A 611 -4.49 26.03 16.51
CA ASN A 611 -3.75 24.78 16.38
C ASN A 611 -4.58 23.56 16.80
N LEU A 612 -5.23 23.64 17.97
CA LEU A 612 -6.08 22.55 18.48
C LEU A 612 -7.30 22.32 17.58
N SER A 613 -7.98 23.40 17.18
CA SER A 613 -9.13 23.42 16.27
C SER A 613 -8.81 22.74 14.95
N ARG A 614 -7.68 23.12 14.33
CA ARG A 614 -7.23 22.57 13.05
C ARG A 614 -7.06 21.07 13.11
N ARG A 615 -6.33 20.58 14.12
CA ARG A 615 -6.08 19.15 14.32
C ARG A 615 -7.37 18.38 14.60
N ALA A 616 -8.16 18.85 15.56
CA ALA A 616 -9.34 18.13 16.02
C ALA A 616 -10.38 17.95 14.90
N ILE A 617 -10.63 18.98 14.08
CA ILE A 617 -11.58 18.90 12.96
C ILE A 617 -11.05 18.02 11.83
N ALA A 618 -9.77 18.16 11.45
CA ALA A 618 -9.18 17.35 10.39
C ALA A 618 -9.20 15.85 10.73
N ASP A 619 -8.80 15.50 11.96
CA ASP A 619 -8.77 14.12 12.43
C ASP A 619 -10.21 13.56 12.53
N MET A 620 -11.17 14.36 13.02
CA MET A 620 -12.58 13.97 13.10
C MET A 620 -13.21 13.71 11.72
N LEU A 621 -13.03 14.61 10.76
CA LEU A 621 -13.61 14.44 9.41
C LEU A 621 -13.01 13.21 8.71
N ARG A 622 -11.70 12.98 8.87
CA ARG A 622 -11.05 11.79 8.33
C ARG A 622 -11.58 10.52 8.97
N ALA A 623 -11.54 10.42 10.29
CA ALA A 623 -12.02 9.24 11.01
C ALA A 623 -13.51 8.97 10.74
N CYS A 624 -14.33 10.02 10.63
CA CYS A 624 -15.73 9.90 10.23
C CYS A 624 -15.88 9.26 8.85
N LYS A 625 -15.12 9.72 7.86
CA LYS A 625 -15.19 9.18 6.50
C LYS A 625 -14.63 7.76 6.41
N GLU A 626 -13.49 7.48 7.05
CA GLU A 626 -12.87 6.16 7.07
C GLU A 626 -13.71 5.11 7.80
N ALA A 627 -14.35 5.46 8.92
CA ALA A 627 -15.26 4.56 9.64
C ALA A 627 -16.58 4.35 8.90
N ALA A 628 -17.12 5.39 8.27
CA ALA A 628 -18.39 5.30 7.56
C ALA A 628 -18.31 4.39 6.32
N TYR A 629 -17.12 4.20 5.73
CA TYR A 629 -16.90 3.28 4.59
C TYR A 629 -16.36 1.90 5.00
N HIS A 630 -16.38 1.56 6.30
CA HIS A 630 -16.02 0.22 6.76
C HIS A 630 -17.05 -0.82 6.25
N PRO A 631 -16.63 -2.02 5.76
CA PRO A 631 -17.54 -3.01 5.17
C PRO A 631 -18.70 -3.43 6.08
N GLU A 632 -18.45 -3.54 7.38
CA GLU A 632 -19.44 -3.90 8.41
C GLU A 632 -20.46 -2.79 8.73
N VAL A 633 -20.28 -1.57 8.21
CA VAL A 633 -21.16 -0.43 8.55
C VAL A 633 -22.31 -0.32 7.56
N ALA A 634 -23.53 -0.31 8.10
CA ALA A 634 -24.74 -0.21 7.29
C ALA A 634 -24.80 1.12 6.48
N PRO A 635 -25.26 1.09 5.22
CA PRO A 635 -25.27 2.26 4.33
C PRO A 635 -26.08 3.47 4.84
N ASP A 636 -27.15 3.23 5.60
CA ASP A 636 -27.99 4.25 6.22
C ASP A 636 -27.30 4.95 7.39
N VAL A 637 -26.61 4.19 8.24
CA VAL A 637 -25.77 4.72 9.33
C VAL A 637 -24.61 5.53 8.78
N ARG A 638 -23.98 5.07 7.69
CA ARG A 638 -22.94 5.80 6.94
C ARG A 638 -23.45 7.20 6.52
N LEU A 639 -24.61 7.28 5.88
CA LEU A 639 -25.16 8.55 5.41
C LEU A 639 -25.48 9.50 6.59
N ARG A 640 -26.02 8.95 7.69
CA ARG A 640 -26.28 9.70 8.93
C ARG A 640 -24.98 10.31 9.51
N ALA A 641 -23.92 9.52 9.60
CA ALA A 641 -22.64 9.98 10.14
C ALA A 641 -22.00 11.05 9.26
N LEU A 642 -21.98 10.86 7.94
CA LEU A 642 -21.43 11.86 7.00
C LEU A 642 -22.19 13.19 7.06
N ARG A 643 -23.52 13.13 7.20
CA ARG A 643 -24.35 14.34 7.37
C ARG A 643 -23.98 15.09 8.65
N TYR A 644 -23.95 14.42 9.79
CA TYR A 644 -23.64 15.08 11.06
C TYR A 644 -22.18 15.50 11.17
N GLY A 645 -21.24 14.82 10.48
CA GLY A 645 -19.85 15.24 10.36
C GLY A 645 -19.73 16.60 9.66
N ARG A 646 -20.51 16.79 8.59
CA ARG A 646 -20.63 18.07 7.88
C ARG A 646 -21.30 19.15 8.74
N GLU A 647 -22.40 18.84 9.41
CA GLU A 647 -23.10 19.80 10.29
C GLU A 647 -22.21 20.25 11.46
N CYS A 648 -21.43 19.33 12.05
CA CYS A 648 -20.48 19.63 13.11
C CYS A 648 -19.35 20.57 12.64
N ALA A 649 -18.73 20.27 11.50
CA ALA A 649 -17.69 21.13 10.92
C ALA A 649 -18.22 22.52 10.55
N ASN A 650 -19.42 22.62 9.97
CA ASN A 650 -20.06 23.90 9.67
C ASN A 650 -20.38 24.70 10.93
N GLY A 651 -20.97 24.07 11.95
CA GLY A 651 -21.24 24.71 13.24
C GLY A 651 -19.97 25.18 13.94
N TYR A 652 -18.88 24.44 13.80
CA TYR A 652 -17.57 24.82 14.32
C TYR A 652 -16.94 25.98 13.55
N LEU A 653 -17.03 26.00 12.22
CA LEU A 653 -16.62 27.13 11.39
C LEU A 653 -17.35 28.41 11.78
N GLU A 654 -18.68 28.34 11.97
CA GLU A 654 -19.46 29.49 12.46
C GLU A 654 -18.98 29.98 13.84
N LEU A 655 -18.57 29.07 14.73
CA LEU A 655 -17.98 29.44 16.01
C LEU A 655 -16.64 30.18 15.82
N LEU A 656 -15.74 29.69 14.96
CA LEU A 656 -14.45 30.35 14.71
C LEU A 656 -14.62 31.71 14.03
N ASP A 657 -15.55 31.84 13.08
CA ASP A 657 -15.88 33.12 12.45
C ASP A 657 -16.45 34.11 13.50
N HIS A 658 -17.20 33.63 14.49
CA HIS A 658 -17.67 34.45 15.61
C HIS A 658 -16.57 34.85 16.59
N VAL A 659 -15.57 33.98 16.82
CA VAL A 659 -14.35 34.34 17.57
C VAL A 659 -13.60 35.44 16.83
N LEU A 660 -13.43 35.34 15.51
CA LEU A 660 -12.81 36.40 14.68
C LEU A 660 -13.54 37.75 14.83
N LEU A 661 -14.87 37.74 14.78
CA LEU A 661 -15.70 38.93 15.02
C LEU A 661 -15.46 39.51 16.43
N THR A 662 -15.35 38.66 17.45
CA THR A 662 -15.08 39.08 18.83
C THR A 662 -13.69 39.70 18.98
N LEU A 663 -12.68 39.20 18.25
CA LEU A 663 -11.34 39.79 18.22
C LEU A 663 -11.31 41.16 17.53
N GLN A 664 -12.13 41.37 16.51
CA GLN A 664 -12.26 42.66 15.82
C GLN A 664 -13.06 43.68 16.65
N LYS A 665 -14.09 43.22 17.35
CA LYS A 665 -15.00 44.03 18.17
C LYS A 665 -15.23 43.34 19.52
N PRO A 666 -14.39 43.62 20.53
CA PRO A 666 -14.53 42.98 21.84
C PRO A 666 -15.73 43.56 22.59
N SER A 667 -16.92 43.00 22.37
CA SER A 667 -18.16 43.37 23.07
C SER A 667 -18.65 42.22 23.97
N PRO A 668 -19.28 42.52 25.12
CA PRO A 668 -19.85 41.50 26.00
C PRO A 668 -20.95 40.67 25.34
N GLU A 669 -21.74 41.27 24.43
CA GLU A 669 -22.82 40.60 23.71
C GLU A 669 -22.27 39.54 22.74
N LEU A 670 -21.19 39.85 22.01
CA LEU A 670 -20.50 38.90 21.12
C LEU A 670 -19.89 37.75 21.93
N LYS A 671 -19.29 38.05 23.08
CA LYS A 671 -18.76 37.03 24.00
C LYS A 671 -19.85 36.09 24.53
N GLN A 672 -21.05 36.61 24.82
CA GLN A 672 -22.18 35.78 25.26
C GLN A 672 -22.65 34.82 24.16
N GLN A 673 -22.67 35.28 22.90
CA GLN A 673 -23.09 34.50 21.75
C GLN A 673 -22.17 33.28 21.49
N LEU A 674 -20.88 33.34 21.83
CA LEU A 674 -19.96 32.19 21.75
C LEU A 674 -20.47 30.95 22.50
N THR A 675 -21.18 31.15 23.62
CA THR A 675 -21.78 30.04 24.40
C THR A 675 -22.99 29.41 23.68
N GLY A 676 -23.71 30.20 22.88
CA GLY A 676 -24.79 29.69 22.03
C GLY A 676 -24.25 28.85 20.87
N HIS A 677 -23.18 29.33 20.21
CA HIS A 677 -22.50 28.59 19.16
C HIS A 677 -21.88 27.28 19.70
N SER A 678 -21.26 27.29 20.88
CA SER A 678 -20.68 26.07 21.47
C SER A 678 -21.74 25.00 21.78
N LYS A 679 -22.94 25.38 22.23
CA LYS A 679 -24.05 24.44 22.42
C LYS A 679 -24.53 23.80 21.11
N ARG A 680 -24.53 24.54 20.00
CA ARG A 680 -24.87 23.98 18.67
C ARG A 680 -23.84 22.94 18.22
N VAL A 681 -22.55 23.25 18.39
CA VAL A 681 -21.47 22.28 18.12
C VAL A 681 -21.63 21.04 19.00
N ALA A 682 -21.85 21.21 20.31
CA ALA A 682 -22.06 20.09 21.23
C ALA A 682 -23.25 19.20 20.83
N GLY A 683 -24.36 19.79 20.37
CA GLY A 683 -25.51 19.04 19.86
C GLY A 683 -25.15 18.17 18.65
N SER A 684 -24.42 18.71 17.68
CA SER A 684 -23.93 17.94 16.53
C SER A 684 -22.93 16.85 16.91
N VAL A 685 -22.08 17.09 17.91
CA VAL A 685 -21.16 16.08 18.47
C VAL A 685 -21.93 14.92 19.10
N THR A 686 -23.01 15.20 19.85
CA THR A 686 -23.87 14.15 20.41
C THR A 686 -24.50 13.27 19.32
N GLU A 687 -25.00 13.87 18.24
CA GLU A 687 -25.54 13.11 17.11
C GLU A 687 -24.45 12.29 16.39
N LEU A 688 -23.22 12.80 16.30
CA LEU A 688 -22.09 12.06 15.77
C LEU A 688 -21.72 10.85 16.63
N ILE A 689 -21.73 11.00 17.95
CA ILE A 689 -21.49 9.88 18.89
C ILE A 689 -22.56 8.81 18.72
N GLN A 690 -23.84 9.19 18.66
CA GLN A 690 -24.93 8.24 18.44
C GLN A 690 -24.82 7.53 17.08
N ALA A 691 -24.43 8.25 16.03
CA ALA A 691 -24.21 7.67 14.72
C ALA A 691 -23.05 6.67 14.76
N ALA A 692 -21.97 6.97 15.48
CA ALA A 692 -20.83 6.08 15.64
C ALA A 692 -21.15 4.85 16.51
N GLU A 693 -21.96 5.00 17.56
CA GLU A 693 -22.45 3.88 18.37
C GLU A 693 -23.30 2.91 17.53
N ALA A 694 -24.14 3.45 16.64
CA ALA A 694 -24.92 2.65 15.70
C ALA A 694 -24.05 1.90 14.66
N MET A 695 -22.78 2.30 14.45
CA MET A 695 -21.85 1.58 13.57
C MET A 695 -21.28 0.30 14.19
N LYS A 696 -21.32 0.15 15.52
CA LYS A 696 -20.59 -0.91 16.24
C LYS A 696 -21.24 -2.30 16.23
N GLY A 697 -22.50 -2.42 15.84
CA GLY A 697 -23.26 -3.68 16.00
C GLY A 697 -23.52 -4.05 17.48
N THR A 698 -24.26 -5.12 17.73
CA THR A 698 -24.76 -5.49 19.08
C THR A 698 -23.86 -6.46 19.87
N GLU A 699 -22.78 -6.98 19.28
CA GLU A 699 -21.85 -7.89 19.94
C GLU A 699 -20.47 -7.26 20.07
N TRP A 700 -20.22 -6.53 21.15
CA TRP A 700 -18.86 -6.11 21.47
C TRP A 700 -18.62 -6.06 22.97
N VAL A 701 -17.45 -6.60 23.35
CA VAL A 701 -16.93 -6.64 24.71
C VAL A 701 -15.65 -5.81 24.72
N ASP A 702 -15.56 -4.88 25.67
CA ASP A 702 -14.37 -4.07 25.92
C ASP A 702 -13.19 -4.99 26.27
N PRO A 703 -12.09 -5.01 25.49
CA PRO A 703 -10.91 -5.79 25.84
C PRO A 703 -10.33 -5.27 27.16
N GLU A 704 -10.24 -6.16 28.16
CA GLU A 704 -9.58 -6.10 29.49
C GLU A 704 -8.73 -4.86 29.87
N ASP A 705 -8.65 -4.56 31.19
CA ASP A 705 -8.08 -3.32 31.77
C ASP A 705 -6.86 -2.78 31.00
N PRO A 706 -7.06 -1.71 30.21
CA PRO A 706 -6.08 -1.23 29.26
C PRO A 706 -4.84 -0.61 29.93
N THR A 707 -4.92 -0.32 31.23
CA THR A 707 -3.79 0.20 32.02
C THR A 707 -2.72 -0.88 32.23
N VAL A 708 -3.15 -2.13 32.47
CA VAL A 708 -2.26 -3.28 32.72
C VAL A 708 -1.59 -3.74 31.43
N ILE A 709 -2.33 -3.74 30.32
CA ILE A 709 -1.80 -4.09 29.00
C ILE A 709 -0.70 -3.10 28.59
N ALA A 710 -0.92 -1.80 28.83
CA ALA A 710 0.05 -0.79 28.41
C ALA A 710 1.40 -0.90 29.13
N GLU A 711 1.42 -1.20 30.42
CA GLU A 711 2.68 -1.38 31.15
C GLU A 711 3.46 -2.61 30.65
N ASN A 712 2.79 -3.74 30.46
CA ASN A 712 3.42 -4.98 29.96
C ASN A 712 3.97 -4.82 28.54
N GLU A 713 3.21 -4.16 27.65
CA GLU A 713 3.59 -3.93 26.27
C GLU A 713 4.74 -2.93 26.12
N LEU A 714 4.75 -1.86 26.91
CA LEU A 714 5.87 -0.90 26.94
C LEU A 714 7.17 -1.57 27.41
N LEU A 715 7.10 -2.41 28.44
CA LEU A 715 8.26 -3.19 28.90
C LEU A 715 8.71 -4.22 27.84
N GLY A 716 7.76 -4.89 27.18
CA GLY A 716 8.03 -5.78 26.06
C GLY A 716 8.72 -5.07 24.89
N ALA A 717 8.25 -3.89 24.51
CA ALA A 717 8.87 -3.05 23.49
C ALA A 717 10.30 -2.64 23.88
N ALA A 718 10.54 -2.26 25.14
CA ALA A 718 11.89 -1.93 25.62
C ALA A 718 12.84 -3.14 25.54
N ALA A 719 12.38 -4.33 25.93
CA ALA A 719 13.15 -5.56 25.83
C ALA A 719 13.46 -5.95 24.38
N ALA A 720 12.50 -5.77 23.45
CA ALA A 720 12.71 -6.00 22.03
C ALA A 720 13.78 -5.06 21.44
N ILE A 721 13.77 -3.78 21.83
CA ILE A 721 14.80 -2.81 21.42
C ILE A 721 16.17 -3.20 21.95
N GLU A 722 16.27 -3.63 23.22
CA GLU A 722 17.55 -4.11 23.79
C GLU A 722 18.07 -5.35 23.08
N ALA A 723 17.19 -6.27 22.68
CA ALA A 723 17.57 -7.44 21.89
C ALA A 723 18.12 -7.02 20.51
N ALA A 724 17.48 -6.07 19.85
CA ALA A 724 17.95 -5.49 18.58
C ALA A 724 19.30 -4.78 18.74
N ALA A 725 19.51 -4.03 19.84
CA ALA A 725 20.77 -3.38 20.16
C ALA A 725 21.91 -4.40 20.37
N LYS A 726 21.65 -5.47 21.15
CA LYS A 726 22.61 -6.57 21.33
C LYS A 726 22.95 -7.27 20.02
N LYS A 727 21.97 -7.43 19.13
CA LYS A 727 22.20 -7.98 17.79
C LYS A 727 23.18 -7.13 17.00
N LEU A 728 23.09 -5.80 17.06
CA LEU A 728 24.06 -4.88 16.44
C LEU A 728 25.47 -4.98 17.04
N GLU A 729 25.60 -5.19 18.35
CA GLU A 729 26.91 -5.37 19.01
C GLU A 729 27.64 -6.65 18.55
N GLN A 730 26.89 -7.69 18.19
CA GLN A 730 27.43 -8.96 17.71
C GLN A 730 27.86 -8.91 16.23
N LEU A 731 27.47 -7.88 15.47
CA LEU A 731 27.85 -7.72 14.08
C LEU A 731 29.30 -7.20 13.98
N LYS A 732 30.16 -7.99 13.33
CA LYS A 732 31.53 -7.59 13.01
C LYS A 732 31.56 -6.92 11.63
N PRO A 733 32.24 -5.77 11.46
CA PRO A 733 32.48 -5.20 10.14
C PRO A 733 33.25 -6.21 9.27
N ARG A 734 32.90 -6.26 7.99
CA ARG A 734 33.50 -7.21 7.04
C ARG A 734 35.02 -6.97 6.97
N ALA A 735 35.82 -7.97 7.35
CA ALA A 735 37.27 -7.93 7.18
C ALA A 735 37.62 -7.90 5.68
N LYS A 736 37.82 -6.71 5.11
CA LYS A 736 38.53 -6.55 3.83
C LYS A 736 40.03 -6.50 4.13
N PRO A 737 40.89 -7.17 3.34
CA PRO A 737 42.32 -6.96 3.42
C PRO A 737 42.65 -5.64 2.70
N LYS A 738 42.86 -4.54 3.45
CA LYS A 738 43.79 -3.45 3.10
C LYS A 738 43.89 -2.36 4.19
N GLU A 739 45.04 -1.69 4.14
CA GLU A 739 45.76 -0.86 5.10
C GLU A 739 44.96 0.16 5.94
N ALA A 740 45.45 0.38 7.15
CA ALA A 740 44.92 1.28 8.16
C ALA A 740 45.03 2.75 7.71
N ASP A 741 43.88 3.40 7.59
CA ASP A 741 43.74 4.86 7.59
C ASP A 741 42.88 5.23 8.81
N GLU A 742 43.36 6.16 9.64
CA GLU A 742 42.84 6.44 11.00
C GLU A 742 41.59 7.35 11.01
N SER A 743 40.62 7.07 10.14
CA SER A 743 39.27 7.66 10.23
C SER A 743 38.23 6.55 10.08
N LEU A 744 37.20 6.56 10.95
CA LEU A 744 36.15 5.53 10.94
C LEU A 744 35.61 5.35 9.51
N ASN A 745 35.70 4.13 9.00
CA ASN A 745 35.14 3.77 7.70
C ASN A 745 33.60 3.96 7.73
N PHE A 746 32.99 4.24 6.58
CA PHE A 746 31.57 4.61 6.48
C PHE A 746 30.64 3.60 7.18
N GLU A 747 30.97 2.31 7.10
CA GLU A 747 30.27 1.22 7.75
C GLU A 747 30.35 1.27 9.29
N GLU A 748 31.49 1.68 9.86
CA GLU A 748 31.64 1.91 11.31
C GLU A 748 30.82 3.14 11.76
N GLN A 749 30.75 4.21 10.96
CA GLN A 749 29.94 5.39 11.27
C GLN A 749 28.43 5.06 11.30
N ILE A 750 27.95 4.24 10.35
CA ILE A 750 26.56 3.74 10.35
C ILE A 750 26.30 2.88 11.58
N LEU A 751 27.20 1.94 11.86
CA LEU A 751 27.01 1.00 12.97
C LEU A 751 26.98 1.73 14.32
N GLU A 752 27.85 2.71 14.52
CA GLU A 752 27.89 3.51 15.75
C GLU A 752 26.64 4.41 15.89
N ALA A 753 26.19 5.03 14.81
CA ALA A 753 24.96 5.81 14.81
C ALA A 753 23.72 4.94 15.08
N ALA A 754 23.65 3.73 14.50
CA ALA A 754 22.56 2.78 14.75
C ALA A 754 22.55 2.29 16.21
N LYS A 755 23.72 2.02 16.81
CA LYS A 755 23.85 1.70 18.24
C LYS A 755 23.39 2.85 19.13
N SER A 756 23.78 4.07 18.80
CA SER A 756 23.35 5.28 19.52
C SER A 756 21.82 5.44 19.48
N ILE A 757 21.20 5.21 18.32
CA ILE A 757 19.74 5.24 18.17
C ILE A 757 19.07 4.12 18.98
N ALA A 758 19.58 2.89 18.96
CA ALA A 758 19.02 1.77 19.70
C ALA A 758 19.10 2.00 21.23
N ALA A 759 20.22 2.53 21.72
CA ALA A 759 20.39 2.88 23.13
C ALA A 759 19.44 4.02 23.55
N ALA A 760 19.34 5.07 22.74
CA ALA A 760 18.48 6.21 23.01
C ALA A 760 16.98 5.84 22.96
N THR A 761 16.56 4.98 22.04
CA THR A 761 15.17 4.48 21.96
C THR A 761 14.84 3.52 23.11
N SER A 762 15.77 2.69 23.58
CA SER A 762 15.58 1.88 24.79
C SER A 762 15.37 2.77 26.03
N ALA A 763 16.20 3.80 26.20
CA ALA A 763 16.05 4.76 27.28
C ALA A 763 14.73 5.55 27.20
N LEU A 764 14.31 5.92 25.97
CA LEU A 764 13.05 6.59 25.70
C LEU A 764 11.85 5.74 26.14
N VAL A 765 11.78 4.47 25.74
CA VAL A 765 10.66 3.59 26.08
C VAL A 765 10.60 3.35 27.60
N LYS A 766 11.75 3.19 28.27
CA LYS A 766 11.81 3.10 29.75
C LYS A 766 11.32 4.37 30.44
N ALA A 767 11.67 5.54 29.91
CA ALA A 767 11.17 6.82 30.41
C ALA A 767 9.66 6.96 30.17
N ALA A 768 9.14 6.45 29.05
CA ALA A 768 7.71 6.42 28.76
C ALA A 768 6.95 5.51 29.73
N SER A 769 7.49 4.33 30.06
CA SER A 769 6.95 3.45 31.11
C SER A 769 6.91 4.13 32.47
N ALA A 770 7.98 4.87 32.83
CA ALA A 770 8.02 5.63 34.08
C ALA A 770 6.96 6.74 34.10
N ALA A 771 6.80 7.48 32.99
CA ALA A 771 5.79 8.53 32.85
C ALA A 771 4.36 7.98 32.94
N GLN A 772 4.09 6.83 32.31
CA GLN A 772 2.80 6.16 32.42
C GLN A 772 2.52 5.74 33.88
N ARG A 773 3.51 5.14 34.56
CA ARG A 773 3.37 4.71 35.96
C ARG A 773 3.10 5.90 36.89
N GLU A 774 3.75 7.04 36.65
CA GLU A 774 3.46 8.29 37.37
C GLU A 774 2.01 8.76 37.14
N LEU A 775 1.50 8.70 35.91
CA LEU A 775 0.12 9.09 35.59
C LEU A 775 -0.92 8.21 36.31
N VAL A 776 -0.68 6.90 36.36
CA VAL A 776 -1.52 5.94 37.09
C VAL A 776 -1.48 6.24 38.59
N ALA A 777 -0.28 6.44 39.14
CA ALA A 777 -0.12 6.76 40.57
C ALA A 777 -0.75 8.10 40.98
N GLN A 778 -0.78 9.08 40.08
CA GLN A 778 -1.42 10.39 40.28
C GLN A 778 -2.95 10.36 40.12
N GLY A 779 -3.53 9.23 39.69
CA GLY A 779 -4.97 9.12 39.42
C GLY A 779 -5.44 9.93 38.21
N LYS A 780 -4.51 10.36 37.33
CA LYS A 780 -4.84 11.07 36.07
C LYS A 780 -5.34 10.13 34.98
N VAL A 781 -5.10 8.81 35.13
CA VAL A 781 -5.61 7.72 34.29
C VAL A 781 -6.10 6.56 35.18
N GLY A 782 -7.21 5.91 34.82
CA GLY A 782 -7.69 4.66 35.43
C GLY A 782 -8.71 4.78 36.58
N ALA A 783 -9.18 5.97 36.94
CA ALA A 783 -9.98 6.17 38.17
C ALA A 783 -11.52 6.11 38.00
N ILE A 784 -12.07 6.21 36.78
CA ILE A 784 -13.53 6.36 36.55
C ILE A 784 -14.00 5.51 35.36
N PRO A 785 -15.01 4.61 35.51
CA PRO A 785 -15.54 3.80 34.41
C PRO A 785 -16.07 4.60 33.20
N ALA A 786 -16.62 5.79 33.42
CA ALA A 786 -17.03 6.70 32.34
C ALA A 786 -15.86 7.22 31.48
N ASN A 787 -14.64 7.23 32.03
CA ASN A 787 -13.41 7.56 31.33
C ASN A 787 -12.59 6.31 30.94
N ALA A 788 -13.02 5.10 31.29
CA ALA A 788 -12.26 3.87 31.00
C ALA A 788 -12.07 3.64 29.49
N LEU A 789 -13.08 3.98 28.67
CA LEU A 789 -12.96 3.98 27.20
C LEU A 789 -11.93 5.01 26.70
N ASP A 790 -11.73 6.13 27.43
CA ASP A 790 -10.78 7.19 27.10
C ASP A 790 -9.34 6.84 27.49
N ASP A 791 -9.18 6.35 28.71
CA ASP A 791 -7.92 5.87 29.25
C ASP A 791 -7.48 4.60 28.53
N GLY A 792 -8.43 3.80 28.05
CA GLY A 792 -8.17 2.60 27.30
C GLY A 792 -7.59 2.85 25.92
N GLN A 793 -8.15 3.82 25.20
CA GLN A 793 -7.63 4.21 23.89
C GLN A 793 -6.37 5.06 23.97
N TRP A 794 -6.18 5.87 25.04
CA TRP A 794 -4.89 6.52 25.29
C TRP A 794 -3.82 5.47 25.54
N SER A 795 -4.11 4.46 26.35
CA SER A 795 -3.22 3.33 26.63
C SER A 795 -2.92 2.54 25.34
N GLN A 796 -3.92 2.26 24.50
CA GLN A 796 -3.72 1.65 23.18
C GLN A 796 -2.89 2.52 22.22
N GLY A 797 -3.12 3.84 22.20
CA GLY A 797 -2.33 4.78 21.42
C GLY A 797 -0.87 4.85 21.88
N LEU A 798 -0.65 4.77 23.20
CA LEU A 798 0.67 4.69 23.82
C LEU A 798 1.38 3.36 23.50
N ILE A 799 0.66 2.23 23.62
CA ILE A 799 1.14 0.90 23.22
C ILE A 799 1.53 0.90 21.74
N SER A 800 0.64 1.40 20.87
CA SER A 800 0.87 1.47 19.43
C SER A 800 2.11 2.30 19.12
N ALA A 801 2.26 3.48 19.73
CA ALA A 801 3.44 4.32 19.57
C ALA A 801 4.73 3.61 20.03
N ALA A 802 4.69 2.93 21.17
CA ALA A 802 5.84 2.17 21.68
C ALA A 802 6.21 0.98 20.77
N ARG A 803 5.21 0.24 20.27
CA ARG A 803 5.41 -0.84 19.29
C ARG A 803 5.97 -0.32 17.97
N MET A 804 5.50 0.84 17.51
CA MET A 804 6.06 1.50 16.31
C MET A 804 7.51 1.92 16.51
N VAL A 805 7.90 2.42 17.68
CA VAL A 805 9.30 2.70 18.00
C VAL A 805 10.12 1.42 17.97
N ALA A 806 9.64 0.34 18.58
CA ALA A 806 10.35 -0.95 18.58
C ALA A 806 10.52 -1.52 17.16
N ALA A 807 9.46 -1.50 16.35
CA ALA A 807 9.49 -1.97 14.97
C ALA A 807 10.42 -1.10 14.10
N ALA A 808 10.34 0.23 14.22
CA ALA A 808 11.20 1.14 13.48
C ALA A 808 12.68 0.93 13.85
N THR A 809 12.98 0.75 15.14
CA THR A 809 14.34 0.47 15.60
C THR A 809 14.83 -0.88 15.10
N ASN A 810 13.98 -1.92 15.06
CA ASN A 810 14.37 -3.21 14.49
C ASN A 810 14.66 -3.11 12.99
N ASN A 811 13.80 -2.44 12.22
CA ASN A 811 13.99 -2.20 10.79
C ASN A 811 15.29 -1.41 10.52
N LEU A 812 15.60 -0.43 11.38
CA LEU A 812 16.87 0.29 11.33
C LEU A 812 18.06 -0.63 11.61
N CYS A 813 17.98 -1.51 12.62
CA CYS A 813 19.05 -2.46 12.92
C CYS A 813 19.30 -3.42 11.73
N GLU A 814 18.23 -3.85 11.05
CA GLU A 814 18.31 -4.67 9.85
C GLU A 814 18.91 -3.91 8.67
N ALA A 815 18.50 -2.66 8.45
CA ALA A 815 19.09 -1.80 7.42
C ALA A 815 20.58 -1.53 7.67
N ALA A 816 20.97 -1.27 8.93
CA ALA A 816 22.35 -1.10 9.33
C ALA A 816 23.16 -2.40 9.13
N ASN A 817 22.59 -3.55 9.46
CA ASN A 817 23.23 -4.85 9.21
C ASN A 817 23.47 -5.09 7.71
N ALA A 818 22.47 -4.84 6.87
CA ALA A 818 22.60 -4.94 5.42
C ALA A 818 23.67 -3.97 4.87
N ALA A 819 23.78 -2.77 5.44
CA ALA A 819 24.79 -1.80 5.07
C ALA A 819 26.21 -2.29 5.40
N VAL A 820 26.43 -2.79 6.63
CA VAL A 820 27.73 -3.35 7.06
C VAL A 820 28.14 -4.58 6.23
N GLN A 821 27.17 -5.34 5.69
CA GLN A 821 27.43 -6.48 4.81
C GLN A 821 27.77 -6.07 3.35
N GLY A 822 27.63 -4.79 2.99
CA GLY A 822 27.88 -4.28 1.63
C GLY A 822 26.70 -4.52 0.67
N HIS A 823 25.49 -4.67 1.20
CA HIS A 823 24.24 -4.88 0.45
C HIS A 823 23.29 -3.68 0.60
N ALA A 824 23.83 -2.49 0.90
CA ALA A 824 23.05 -1.31 1.26
C ALA A 824 22.13 -0.83 0.12
N SER A 825 20.86 -0.56 0.46
CA SER A 825 20.11 0.50 -0.20
C SER A 825 20.12 1.74 0.70
N GLN A 826 20.87 2.76 0.29
CA GLN A 826 21.02 4.02 1.03
C GLN A 826 19.66 4.66 1.36
N GLU A 827 18.72 4.60 0.42
CA GLU A 827 17.34 5.07 0.62
C GLU A 827 16.63 4.36 1.78
N LYS A 828 16.85 3.03 1.93
CA LYS A 828 16.27 2.25 3.03
C LYS A 828 16.87 2.67 4.37
N LEU A 829 18.18 2.93 4.43
CA LEU A 829 18.84 3.41 5.65
C LEU A 829 18.32 4.80 6.07
N ILE A 830 18.20 5.74 5.12
CA ILE A 830 17.64 7.07 5.36
C ILE A 830 16.17 6.96 5.79
N SER A 831 15.38 6.13 5.12
CA SER A 831 13.96 5.91 5.44
C SER A 831 13.79 5.32 6.84
N SER A 832 14.56 4.29 7.20
CA SER A 832 14.51 3.68 8.54
C SER A 832 14.92 4.66 9.63
N ALA A 833 15.96 5.46 9.43
CA ALA A 833 16.38 6.49 10.39
C ALA A 833 15.28 7.56 10.60
N LYS A 834 14.66 8.05 9.51
CA LYS A 834 13.52 8.98 9.58
C LYS A 834 12.31 8.37 10.28
N GLN A 835 12.01 7.09 10.04
CA GLN A 835 10.90 6.39 10.68
C GLN A 835 11.11 6.25 12.20
N VAL A 836 12.35 6.02 12.66
CA VAL A 836 12.67 6.02 14.10
C VAL A 836 12.45 7.39 14.73
N ALA A 837 12.87 8.47 14.06
CA ALA A 837 12.61 9.83 14.54
C ALA A 837 11.11 10.15 14.61
N ALA A 838 10.35 9.78 13.58
CA ALA A 838 8.90 9.99 13.52
C ALA A 838 8.14 9.22 14.62
N SER A 839 8.42 7.92 14.77
CA SER A 839 7.80 7.09 15.82
C SER A 839 8.18 7.56 17.23
N THR A 840 9.40 8.05 17.42
CA THR A 840 9.85 8.68 18.68
C THR A 840 9.07 9.94 18.99
N ALA A 841 8.86 10.81 17.99
CA ALA A 841 8.03 12.00 18.15
C ALA A 841 6.58 11.63 18.49
N GLN A 842 6.06 10.52 17.93
CA GLN A 842 4.72 10.00 18.24
C GLN A 842 4.58 9.54 19.68
N LEU A 843 5.58 8.82 20.18
CA LEU A 843 5.61 8.39 21.58
C LEU A 843 5.68 9.58 22.53
N LEU A 844 6.52 10.58 22.25
CA LEU A 844 6.61 11.82 23.04
C LEU A 844 5.27 12.56 23.11
N VAL A 845 4.59 12.73 21.97
CA VAL A 845 3.27 13.38 21.93
C VAL A 845 2.24 12.55 22.70
N ALA A 846 2.23 11.22 22.54
CA ALA A 846 1.31 10.32 23.25
C ALA A 846 1.47 10.41 24.78
N CYS A 847 2.71 10.44 25.28
CA CYS A 847 3.00 10.63 26.70
C CYS A 847 2.56 12.01 27.20
N LYS A 848 2.66 13.05 26.38
CA LYS A 848 2.40 14.45 26.76
C LYS A 848 0.91 14.79 26.89
N VAL A 849 -0.02 14.01 26.29
CA VAL A 849 -1.47 14.32 26.27
C VAL A 849 -2.06 14.46 27.68
N LYS A 850 -1.58 13.68 28.66
CA LYS A 850 -2.10 13.65 30.04
C LYS A 850 -1.04 13.97 31.12
N ALA A 851 0.22 14.18 30.74
CA ALA A 851 1.35 14.40 31.64
C ALA A 851 1.75 15.87 31.80
N ASP A 852 2.26 16.20 32.99
CA ASP A 852 2.85 17.52 33.26
C ASP A 852 4.26 17.58 32.63
N GLN A 853 4.56 18.65 31.89
CA GLN A 853 5.85 18.82 31.19
C GLN A 853 7.06 18.82 32.13
N ASP A 854 6.87 19.25 33.37
CA ASP A 854 7.95 19.40 34.35
C ASP A 854 8.21 18.16 35.20
N SER A 855 7.47 17.05 35.00
CA SER A 855 7.73 15.77 35.68
C SER A 855 9.16 15.28 35.41
N GLU A 856 9.78 14.64 36.40
CA GLU A 856 11.09 13.98 36.26
C GLU A 856 11.09 12.92 35.15
N ALA A 857 10.05 12.09 35.05
CA ALA A 857 9.92 11.12 33.98
C ALA A 857 9.77 11.81 32.62
N MET A 858 9.02 12.92 32.53
CA MET A 858 8.85 13.68 31.30
C MET A 858 10.13 14.40 30.85
N LYS A 859 10.93 14.94 31.79
CA LYS A 859 12.25 15.51 31.50
C LYS A 859 13.24 14.46 30.97
N ARG A 860 13.24 13.27 31.55
CA ARG A 860 14.04 12.13 31.06
C ARG A 860 13.58 11.67 29.68
N LEU A 861 12.26 11.60 29.46
CA LEU A 861 11.67 11.28 28.16
C LEU A 861 12.09 12.30 27.09
N GLN A 862 12.04 13.59 27.43
CA GLN A 862 12.48 14.67 26.56
C GLN A 862 13.96 14.58 26.21
N ALA A 863 14.82 14.30 27.19
CA ALA A 863 16.25 14.13 26.98
C ALA A 863 16.56 12.94 26.06
N ALA A 864 15.91 11.79 26.29
CA ALA A 864 16.04 10.61 25.45
C ALA A 864 15.52 10.87 24.02
N GLY A 865 14.37 11.54 23.89
CA GLY A 865 13.80 11.93 22.60
C GLY A 865 14.71 12.84 21.77
N ASN A 866 15.33 13.82 22.42
CA ASN A 866 16.34 14.69 21.79
C ASN A 866 17.59 13.91 21.36
N ALA A 867 18.00 12.91 22.14
CA ALA A 867 19.12 12.04 21.78
C ALA A 867 18.79 11.20 20.53
N VAL A 868 17.60 10.61 20.46
CA VAL A 868 17.15 9.86 19.27
C VAL A 868 17.11 10.75 18.04
N LYS A 869 16.55 11.97 18.15
CA LYS A 869 16.49 12.93 17.04
C LYS A 869 17.90 13.24 16.50
N ARG A 870 18.83 13.63 17.38
CA ARG A 870 20.22 13.95 16.99
C ARG A 870 20.94 12.76 16.35
N ALA A 871 20.79 11.57 16.92
CA ALA A 871 21.42 10.36 16.39
C ALA A 871 20.86 9.99 15.00
N SER A 872 19.54 10.12 14.82
CA SER A 872 18.86 9.90 13.54
C SER A 872 19.30 10.91 12.47
N ASP A 873 19.37 12.20 12.81
CA ASP A 873 19.83 13.25 11.89
C ASP A 873 21.30 13.05 11.47
N ASN A 874 22.16 12.65 12.41
CA ASN A 874 23.55 12.33 12.12
C ASN A 874 23.67 11.14 11.16
N LEU A 875 22.84 10.10 11.35
CA LEU A 875 22.82 8.94 10.45
C LEU A 875 22.33 9.32 9.05
N VAL A 876 21.28 10.14 8.94
CA VAL A 876 20.79 10.64 7.64
C VAL A 876 21.88 11.43 6.92
N LYS A 877 22.58 12.32 7.62
CA LYS A 877 23.70 13.10 7.05
C LYS A 877 24.86 12.19 6.62
N ALA A 878 25.20 11.18 7.41
CA ALA A 878 26.24 10.21 7.06
C ALA A 878 25.86 9.44 5.79
N ALA A 879 24.63 8.92 5.73
CA ALA A 879 24.10 8.21 4.56
C ALA A 879 24.07 9.07 3.29
N GLN A 880 23.71 10.36 3.40
CA GLN A 880 23.72 11.30 2.26
C GLN A 880 25.13 11.66 1.79
N LYS A 881 26.10 11.82 2.72
CA LYS A 881 27.48 12.13 2.36
C LYS A 881 28.15 11.00 1.59
N ALA A 882 27.87 9.75 1.95
CA ALA A 882 28.38 8.61 1.18
C ALA A 882 27.87 8.56 -0.27
N ALA A 883 26.61 8.97 -0.50
CA ALA A 883 26.04 9.10 -1.85
C ALA A 883 26.88 9.99 -2.77
N ALA A 884 27.33 11.13 -2.25
CA ALA A 884 28.09 12.11 -3.03
C ALA A 884 29.48 11.59 -3.45
N PHE A 885 30.04 10.63 -2.70
CA PHE A 885 31.30 9.98 -3.05
C PHE A 885 31.10 8.85 -4.08
N GLU A 886 30.00 8.07 -4.00
CA GLU A 886 29.68 7.03 -4.99
C GLU A 886 29.26 7.61 -6.35
N ASP A 887 28.51 8.71 -6.38
CA ASP A 887 28.15 9.41 -7.64
C ASP A 887 29.38 10.05 -8.32
N GLN A 888 30.37 10.51 -7.55
CA GLN A 888 31.63 11.01 -8.11
C GLN A 888 32.52 9.88 -8.68
N GLU A 889 32.50 8.68 -8.11
CA GLU A 889 33.23 7.54 -8.68
C GLU A 889 32.54 7.00 -9.95
N ASN A 890 31.19 6.99 -10.02
CA ASN A 890 30.45 6.53 -11.19
C ASN A 890 30.37 7.53 -12.35
N GLU A 891 30.62 8.83 -12.15
CA GLU A 891 30.74 9.81 -13.25
C GLU A 891 32.07 9.73 -14.03
N THR A 892 33.01 8.83 -13.67
CA THR A 892 34.33 8.78 -14.31
C THR A 892 34.41 8.02 -15.65
N VAL A 893 33.31 7.47 -16.20
CA VAL A 893 33.35 6.84 -17.54
C VAL A 893 32.14 7.21 -18.40
N VAL A 894 32.00 8.50 -18.71
CA VAL A 894 31.25 8.91 -19.92
C VAL A 894 32.17 9.78 -20.76
N VAL A 895 32.72 9.19 -21.83
CA VAL A 895 33.45 9.92 -22.87
C VAL A 895 32.49 10.91 -23.53
N LYS A 896 32.45 12.15 -23.03
CA LYS A 896 31.74 13.25 -23.70
C LYS A 896 32.56 13.64 -24.93
N GLU A 897 32.03 13.31 -26.11
CA GLU A 897 32.56 13.70 -27.43
C GLU A 897 32.55 15.23 -27.63
N LYS A 898 33.51 15.96 -27.03
CA LYS A 898 33.93 17.29 -27.51
C LYS A 898 35.45 17.44 -27.37
N MET A 899 36.12 17.57 -28.51
CA MET A 899 37.58 17.46 -28.74
C MET A 899 38.53 18.35 -27.90
N VAL A 900 38.06 19.26 -27.03
CA VAL A 900 38.95 20.17 -26.28
C VAL A 900 39.02 19.84 -24.78
N GLY A 901 38.05 19.08 -24.23
CA GLY A 901 38.09 18.60 -22.84
C GLY A 901 38.94 17.35 -22.63
N GLY A 902 39.13 16.54 -23.68
CA GLY A 902 39.85 15.26 -23.60
C GLY A 902 41.34 15.39 -23.27
N ILE A 903 42.00 16.47 -23.69
CA ILE A 903 43.44 16.66 -23.43
C ILE A 903 43.69 16.94 -21.95
N ALA A 904 42.83 17.73 -21.28
CA ALA A 904 42.95 17.99 -19.85
C ALA A 904 42.71 16.73 -18.99
N GLN A 905 41.76 15.87 -19.40
CA GLN A 905 41.50 14.60 -18.74
C GLN A 905 42.64 13.58 -18.96
N ILE A 906 43.25 13.56 -20.14
CA ILE A 906 44.44 12.72 -20.41
C ILE A 906 45.63 13.18 -19.56
N ILE A 907 45.85 14.49 -19.43
CA ILE A 907 46.95 15.02 -18.61
C ILE A 907 46.72 14.71 -17.13
N ALA A 908 45.49 14.89 -16.61
CA ALA A 908 45.16 14.53 -15.23
C ALA A 908 45.31 13.02 -14.96
N ALA A 909 44.90 12.17 -15.91
CA ALA A 909 45.08 10.73 -15.82
C ALA A 909 46.56 10.31 -15.91
N GLN A 910 47.36 10.99 -16.73
CA GLN A 910 48.82 10.80 -16.80
C GLN A 910 49.53 11.27 -15.53
N GLU A 911 49.06 12.35 -14.90
CA GLU A 911 49.59 12.84 -13.61
C GLU A 911 49.26 11.87 -12.47
N GLU A 912 48.03 11.35 -12.39
CA GLU A 912 47.64 10.28 -11.46
C GLU A 912 48.46 9.01 -11.67
N MET A 913 48.67 8.60 -12.93
CA MET A 913 49.50 7.44 -13.25
C MET A 913 50.94 7.64 -12.78
N LEU A 914 51.55 8.79 -13.07
CA LEU A 914 52.91 9.13 -12.61
C LEU A 914 53.01 9.20 -11.09
N ARG A 915 51.96 9.67 -10.40
CA ARG A 915 51.90 9.68 -8.93
C ARG A 915 51.87 8.24 -8.39
N LYS A 916 51.01 7.38 -8.94
CA LYS A 916 50.92 5.97 -8.54
C LYS A 916 52.16 5.17 -8.88
N GLU A 917 52.85 5.48 -9.98
CA GLU A 917 54.16 4.88 -10.29
C GLU A 917 55.22 5.28 -9.25
N ARG A 918 55.21 6.54 -8.80
CA ARG A 918 56.12 7.03 -7.76
C ARG A 918 55.83 6.36 -6.41
N GLU A 919 54.56 6.24 -6.03
CA GLU A 919 54.12 5.50 -4.84
C GLU A 919 54.48 4.02 -4.92
N LEU A 920 54.34 3.39 -6.09
CA LEU A 920 54.75 2.00 -6.32
C LEU A 920 56.27 1.83 -6.19
N GLU A 921 57.07 2.78 -6.68
CA GLU A 921 58.53 2.78 -6.51
C GLU A 921 58.94 2.94 -5.03
N GLU A 922 58.26 3.81 -4.28
CA GLU A 922 58.47 3.96 -2.84
C GLU A 922 58.09 2.69 -2.07
N ALA A 923 56.95 2.08 -2.42
CA ALA A 923 56.53 0.80 -1.85
C ALA A 923 57.52 -0.33 -2.17
N ARG A 924 58.07 -0.36 -3.40
CA ARG A 924 59.13 -1.31 -3.79
C ARG A 924 60.43 -1.05 -3.02
N LYS A 925 60.82 0.20 -2.78
CA LYS A 925 61.99 0.55 -1.94
C LYS A 925 61.78 0.10 -0.50
N LYS A 926 60.61 0.36 0.08
CA LYS A 926 60.26 -0.12 1.43
C LYS A 926 60.30 -1.65 1.49
N LEU A 927 59.74 -2.35 0.51
CA LEU A 927 59.78 -3.81 0.43
C LEU A 927 61.23 -4.34 0.31
N ALA A 928 62.09 -3.68 -0.47
CA ALA A 928 63.50 -4.03 -0.59
C ALA A 928 64.28 -3.80 0.72
N GLN A 929 63.99 -2.71 1.45
CA GLN A 929 64.57 -2.45 2.78
C GLN A 929 64.12 -3.49 3.81
N ILE A 930 62.83 -3.86 3.81
CA ILE A 930 62.29 -4.92 4.67
C ILE A 930 62.95 -6.27 4.36
N ARG A 931 63.12 -6.62 3.08
CA ARG A 931 63.84 -7.84 2.66
C ARG A 931 65.32 -7.80 3.06
N GLN A 932 66.00 -6.67 2.95
CA GLN A 932 67.40 -6.52 3.42
C GLN A 932 67.50 -6.64 4.95
N GLN A 933 66.53 -6.12 5.69
CA GLN A 933 66.47 -6.28 7.14
C GLN A 933 66.19 -7.73 7.54
N GLN A 934 65.30 -8.44 6.82
CA GLN A 934 65.09 -9.88 7.02
C GLN A 934 66.39 -10.69 6.76
N TYR A 935 67.18 -10.36 5.73
CA TYR A 935 68.48 -11.00 5.48
C TYR A 935 69.57 -10.71 6.53
N LYS A 936 69.39 -9.67 7.36
CA LYS A 936 70.28 -9.37 8.51
C LYS A 936 69.86 -10.10 9.79
N PHE A 937 68.63 -10.61 9.87
CA PHE A 937 68.09 -11.36 11.01
C PHE A 937 67.97 -12.88 10.75
N LEU A 938 68.46 -13.38 9.61
CA LEU A 938 68.64 -14.83 9.41
C LEU A 938 69.81 -15.35 10.27
N PRO A 939 69.63 -16.43 11.06
CA PRO A 939 70.73 -17.11 11.75
C PRO A 939 71.85 -17.52 10.80
N SER A 940 73.10 -17.47 11.25
CA SER A 940 74.31 -17.80 10.46
C SER A 940 74.37 -19.23 9.90
N GLU A 941 73.40 -20.08 10.24
CA GLU A 941 73.33 -21.50 9.84
C GLU A 941 72.63 -21.75 8.49
N LEU A 942 72.09 -20.71 7.84
CA LEU A 942 71.52 -20.80 6.48
C LEU A 942 72.33 -20.01 5.43
N ARG A 943 73.60 -19.68 5.73
CA ARG A 943 74.46 -18.91 4.82
C ARG A 943 75.40 -19.73 3.94
N ASP A 944 75.35 -21.06 4.00
CA ASP A 944 76.13 -21.94 3.13
C ASP A 944 75.26 -23.08 2.60
N GLU A 945 74.96 -23.06 1.30
CA GLU A 945 75.26 -24.11 0.32
C GLU A 945 74.45 -23.89 -0.97
N HIS A 946 75.19 -23.52 -2.03
CA HIS A 946 74.88 -23.39 -3.46
C HIS A 946 74.07 -22.19 -3.99
#